data_AF-A0A7C9FBK8-F1
#
_entry.id   AF-A0A7C9FBK8-F1
#
_cell.length_a   1.000
_cell.length_b   1.000
_cell.length_c   1.000
_cell.angle_alpha   90.00
_cell.angle_beta   90.00
_cell.angle_gamma   90.00
#
_symmetry.space_group_name_H-M   'P 1'
#
loop_
_entity.id
_entity.type
_entity.pdbx_description
1 polymer ?
#
loop_
_entity_poly.entity_id
_entity_poly.type
_entity_poly.pdbx_seq_one_letter_code
_entity_poly.pdbx_strand_id
1 'polypeptide(L)'
;MGFEVQKAFKMETRRLLWLIGLLFATVILFQCVELPKGSSVFSRSENPEKRISSFFSDNVTSPSIALVVKNPELALPLENGTSKNTSSFVATEGKDHALSPGQNGDFTPYAAVPPVAPPQPTVIASALNSSFMGTEKDDTTLPLVPGQSGDFTSYVALPPVAPPQPAGISSTLNSSFAGTEKEDTALHPGQNGNFTPYIAAPPVAPAPMVSSVIRAPLQTSELNSSTASTTPQVDSLSLENASLSPPLVHMPVQKPKPKPTPISKMPPKDVYTLSDMNEMLIQSQMSPDTRMPRWPMNVDQQLMLARSEIENAPALIKDGLYGPLYRNASMFQRSYELMEQMLKIYVYKEGDRPIFHKPPLEGIYASEGWFMKLLEANRQFVTKRPEDAHLFYLPFSSRNLEEALYVPNSHSHRNLELHLKGYVDMIAAIYPFWNRTYGADHFLVACHDWAPSETKKFMANCIRALCNADVKEGFKFGKDVSLPETYVRKAADPVRGVGGRAPSKRKTLAFFAGNMHGYLRPILLQYWGNKNDPDMQIFATLPRSKGNRNYIEYMKSSKYCICARGYEVNSPRVVEAIFYGCVPVIISDNFVPPFLETLNWESFAVFVAEKDIPNLKNILLSIPQKTYFRMHMRVRKVQQHFLWHPQPVKYDLFHMILHSIWYNRVFQSRPR
;
A
#
# COMPACT_ATOMS: atom_id res chain seq x y z
N MET A 1 60.13 16.43 -40.83
CA MET A 1 60.38 15.20 -40.05
C MET A 1 59.06 14.51 -39.65
N GLY A 2 58.13 14.28 -40.60
CA GLY A 2 56.74 13.86 -40.24
C GLY A 2 56.49 12.36 -40.11
N PHE A 3 57.25 11.51 -40.82
CA PHE A 3 56.95 10.08 -40.95
C PHE A 3 57.45 9.20 -39.79
N GLU A 4 58.50 9.63 -39.08
CA GLU A 4 59.07 8.89 -37.95
C GLU A 4 58.09 8.83 -36.76
N VAL A 5 57.46 9.97 -36.43
CA VAL A 5 56.62 10.11 -35.23
C VAL A 5 55.39 9.20 -35.27
N GLN A 6 54.70 9.09 -36.41
CA GLN A 6 53.57 8.17 -36.56
C GLN A 6 53.99 6.69 -36.45
N LYS A 7 55.24 6.35 -36.78
CA LYS A 7 55.78 5.00 -36.64
C LYS A 7 56.04 4.65 -35.17
N ALA A 8 56.56 5.60 -34.40
CA ALA A 8 56.79 5.45 -32.96
C ALA A 8 55.49 5.18 -32.18
N PHE A 9 54.50 6.09 -32.27
CA PHE A 9 53.20 5.94 -31.59
C PHE A 9 52.48 4.63 -31.93
N LYS A 10 52.62 4.14 -33.17
CA LYS A 10 52.00 2.90 -33.66
C LYS A 10 52.74 1.62 -33.19
N MET A 11 54.01 1.73 -32.79
CA MET A 11 54.68 0.66 -32.03
C MET A 11 54.22 0.62 -30.57
N GLU A 12 54.06 1.78 -29.93
CA GLU A 12 53.64 1.84 -28.52
C GLU A 12 52.23 1.29 -28.31
N THR A 13 51.27 1.61 -29.19
CA THR A 13 49.92 1.00 -29.11
C THR A 13 49.95 -0.52 -29.23
N ARG A 14 50.84 -1.08 -30.07
CA ARG A 14 51.02 -2.53 -30.19
C ARG A 14 51.67 -3.15 -28.95
N ARG A 15 52.63 -2.47 -28.32
CA ARG A 15 53.23 -2.89 -27.04
C ARG A 15 52.21 -2.85 -25.90
N LEU A 16 51.40 -1.79 -25.82
CA LEU A 16 50.35 -1.65 -24.82
C LEU A 16 49.28 -2.75 -24.93
N LEU A 17 48.82 -3.05 -26.16
CA LEU A 17 47.89 -4.16 -26.40
C LEU A 17 48.50 -5.53 -26.04
N TRP A 18 49.79 -5.74 -26.30
CA TRP A 18 50.50 -6.94 -25.86
C TRP A 18 50.60 -7.05 -24.34
N LEU A 19 50.89 -5.95 -23.64
CA LEU A 19 50.95 -5.92 -22.17
C LEU A 19 49.57 -6.19 -21.54
N ILE A 20 48.50 -5.61 -22.09
CA ILE A 20 47.12 -5.87 -21.65
C ILE A 20 46.74 -7.35 -21.89
N GLY A 21 47.08 -7.89 -23.06
CA GLY A 21 46.84 -9.30 -23.38
C GLY A 21 47.61 -10.26 -22.46
N LEU A 22 48.87 -9.94 -22.15
CA LEU A 22 49.72 -10.73 -21.26
C LEU A 22 49.23 -10.65 -19.80
N LEU A 23 48.79 -9.46 -19.33
CA LEU A 23 48.14 -9.30 -18.04
C LEU A 23 46.87 -10.16 -17.93
N PHE A 24 46.00 -10.10 -18.94
CA PHE A 24 44.76 -10.90 -18.99
C PHE A 24 45.05 -12.40 -19.03
N ALA A 25 46.08 -12.82 -19.77
CA ALA A 25 46.55 -14.20 -19.77
C ALA A 25 47.07 -14.63 -18.39
N THR A 26 47.83 -13.80 -17.67
CA THR A 26 48.28 -14.12 -16.30
C THR A 26 47.11 -14.20 -15.31
N VAL A 27 46.07 -13.38 -15.45
CA VAL A 27 44.85 -13.49 -14.60
C VAL A 27 44.10 -14.80 -14.86
N ILE A 28 43.95 -15.22 -16.12
CA ILE A 28 43.36 -16.52 -16.44
C ILE A 28 44.25 -17.66 -15.93
N LEU A 29 45.57 -17.58 -16.11
CA LEU A 29 46.48 -18.62 -15.62
C LEU A 29 46.42 -18.75 -14.09
N PHE A 30 46.32 -17.63 -13.37
CA PHE A 30 46.14 -17.62 -11.92
C PHE A 30 44.82 -18.28 -11.51
N GLN A 31 43.71 -17.92 -12.16
CA GLN A 31 42.39 -18.55 -11.94
C GLN A 31 42.36 -20.05 -12.28
N CYS A 32 43.17 -20.51 -13.23
CA CYS A 32 43.32 -21.93 -13.57
C CYS A 32 44.27 -22.70 -12.63
N VAL A 33 45.24 -22.02 -11.99
CA VAL A 33 46.20 -22.64 -11.07
C VAL A 33 45.66 -22.73 -9.64
N GLU A 34 44.88 -21.75 -9.16
CA GLU A 34 44.35 -21.77 -7.79
C GLU A 34 43.18 -22.76 -7.56
N LEU A 35 42.61 -23.39 -8.60
CA LEU A 35 41.48 -24.33 -8.45
C LEU A 35 41.57 -25.64 -9.26
N PRO A 36 42.38 -26.61 -8.78
CA PRO A 36 42.09 -28.03 -8.99
C PRO A 36 41.96 -28.83 -7.67
N LYS A 37 40.71 -28.97 -7.19
CA LYS A 37 40.20 -30.05 -6.29
C LYS A 37 40.75 -30.19 -4.85
N GLY A 38 39.86 -29.99 -3.88
CA GLY A 38 39.63 -30.99 -2.81
C GLY A 38 40.10 -30.69 -1.37
N SER A 39 39.16 -30.88 -0.42
CA SER A 39 39.37 -31.15 1.02
C SER A 39 40.27 -30.22 1.87
N SER A 40 39.60 -29.39 2.70
CA SER A 40 39.91 -29.01 4.10
C SER A 40 41.36 -28.99 4.64
N VAL A 41 41.75 -27.86 5.24
CA VAL A 41 42.17 -27.74 6.65
C VAL A 41 42.02 -26.28 7.16
N PHE A 42 41.93 -26.13 8.49
CA PHE A 42 41.88 -24.93 9.35
C PHE A 42 42.99 -23.86 9.10
N SER A 43 42.90 -22.57 9.47
CA SER A 43 41.86 -21.75 10.17
C SER A 43 42.08 -20.22 10.01
N ARG A 44 41.08 -19.44 10.48
CA ARG A 44 41.20 -18.14 11.20
C ARG A 44 41.63 -16.85 10.45
N SER A 45 40.64 -16.15 9.90
CA SER A 45 40.39 -14.74 10.24
C SER A 45 38.89 -14.42 10.09
N GLU A 46 38.37 -13.45 10.83
CA GLU A 46 36.93 -13.19 10.94
C GLU A 46 36.48 -12.01 10.06
N ASN A 47 35.33 -12.14 9.40
CA ASN A 47 34.61 -11.03 8.76
C ASN A 47 33.10 -11.32 8.74
N PRO A 48 32.19 -10.39 9.12
CA PRO A 48 30.88 -10.74 9.66
C PRO A 48 29.74 -10.87 8.61
N GLU A 49 29.91 -11.69 7.58
CA GLU A 49 28.85 -11.94 6.57
C GLU A 49 28.25 -13.35 6.63
N LYS A 50 27.59 -13.71 7.75
CA LYS A 50 26.72 -14.91 7.82
C LYS A 50 25.75 -14.92 9.02
N ARG A 51 24.66 -14.12 8.97
CA ARG A 51 23.55 -14.25 9.94
C ARG A 51 22.13 -14.02 9.41
N ILE A 52 21.88 -14.26 8.12
CA ILE A 52 20.53 -14.16 7.51
C ILE A 52 20.13 -15.49 6.84
N SER A 53 20.18 -16.60 7.58
CA SER A 53 19.62 -17.88 7.13
C SER A 53 19.28 -18.88 8.26
N SER A 54 19.02 -18.42 9.49
CA SER A 54 18.86 -19.32 10.66
C SER A 54 17.97 -18.76 11.80
N PHE A 55 16.85 -18.11 11.48
CA PHE A 55 15.87 -17.65 12.47
C PHE A 55 14.41 -17.98 12.10
N PHE A 56 14.19 -19.12 11.43
CA PHE A 56 12.86 -19.71 11.22
C PHE A 56 12.89 -21.24 11.36
N SER A 57 13.47 -21.71 12.48
CA SER A 57 13.25 -23.02 13.08
C SER A 57 13.82 -22.99 14.49
N ASP A 58 12.95 -23.03 15.50
CA ASP A 58 13.13 -23.89 16.68
C ASP A 58 11.80 -23.95 17.45
N ASN A 59 11.32 -25.16 17.73
CA ASN A 59 10.18 -25.38 18.62
C ASN A 59 10.71 -25.52 20.05
N VAL A 60 10.15 -24.76 20.99
CA VAL A 60 10.25 -25.13 22.41
C VAL A 60 9.04 -26.00 22.75
N THR A 61 9.28 -27.31 22.85
CA THR A 61 8.33 -28.27 23.43
C THR A 61 9.07 -29.03 24.52
N SER A 62 8.80 -28.70 25.78
CA SER A 62 9.50 -29.28 26.92
C SER A 62 9.24 -30.79 27.04
N PRO A 63 10.26 -31.61 27.38
CA PRO A 63 10.12 -33.06 27.40
C PRO A 63 9.44 -33.57 28.68
N SER A 64 8.34 -34.30 28.53
CA SER A 64 7.82 -35.18 29.58
C SER A 64 8.58 -36.51 29.55
N ILE A 65 9.38 -36.79 30.58
CA ILE A 65 10.10 -38.06 30.70
C ILE A 65 9.13 -39.16 31.16
N ALA A 66 8.80 -40.09 30.26
CA ALA A 66 8.10 -41.32 30.60
C ALA A 66 9.12 -42.43 30.90
N LEU A 67 9.31 -42.78 32.17
CA LEU A 67 10.10 -43.94 32.58
C LEU A 67 9.21 -45.18 32.71
N VAL A 68 9.60 -46.27 32.04
CA VAL A 68 8.90 -47.55 32.08
C VAL A 68 9.31 -48.32 33.33
N VAL A 69 8.33 -48.67 34.16
CA VAL A 69 8.47 -49.65 35.26
C VAL A 69 7.37 -50.71 35.10
N LYS A 70 7.65 -51.94 35.52
CA LYS A 70 6.84 -53.14 35.26
C LYS A 70 5.75 -53.33 36.32
N ASN A 71 4.60 -53.90 35.92
CA ASN A 71 3.71 -54.64 36.84
C ASN A 71 4.42 -55.94 37.32
N PRO A 72 4.05 -56.48 38.50
CA PRO A 72 3.01 -57.52 38.48
C PRO A 72 1.98 -57.49 39.65
N GLU A 73 0.85 -58.14 39.37
CA GLU A 73 -0.01 -58.96 40.26
C GLU A 73 -0.98 -58.41 41.34
N LEU A 74 -2.17 -59.05 41.31
CA LEU A 74 -3.05 -59.53 42.40
C LEU A 74 -4.15 -58.65 43.07
N ALA A 75 -5.23 -59.38 43.41
CA ALA A 75 -6.36 -59.08 44.31
C ALA A 75 -7.52 -58.14 43.87
N LEU A 76 -8.68 -58.77 43.63
CA LEU A 76 -10.06 -58.26 43.85
C LEU A 76 -10.50 -58.63 45.30
N PRO A 77 -11.74 -58.35 45.76
CA PRO A 77 -12.63 -57.17 45.63
C PRO A 77 -13.16 -56.67 47.00
N LEU A 78 -13.93 -55.56 47.08
CA LEU A 78 -15.23 -55.50 47.83
C LEU A 78 -16.04 -54.20 47.58
N GLU A 79 -17.22 -54.12 48.21
CA GLU A 79 -18.38 -53.29 47.84
C GLU A 79 -18.59 -51.96 48.60
N ASN A 80 -19.62 -51.21 48.16
CA ASN A 80 -20.64 -50.48 48.94
C ASN A 80 -20.26 -49.33 49.92
N GLY A 81 -20.93 -48.18 49.77
CA GLY A 81 -20.86 -47.05 50.72
C GLY A 81 -21.71 -45.84 50.32
N THR A 82 -22.94 -45.75 50.83
CA THR A 82 -23.93 -44.70 50.47
C THR A 82 -23.93 -43.52 51.46
N SER A 83 -23.89 -42.26 51.01
CA SER A 83 -24.87 -41.21 51.38
C SER A 83 -24.51 -39.77 50.95
N LYS A 84 -25.51 -39.11 50.36
CA LYS A 84 -25.88 -37.67 50.31
C LYS A 84 -25.10 -36.67 51.19
N ASN A 85 -24.86 -35.47 50.63
CA ASN A 85 -25.58 -34.26 51.08
C ASN A 85 -25.58 -33.11 50.06
N THR A 86 -26.58 -32.22 50.19
CA THR A 86 -26.79 -30.93 49.47
C THR A 86 -25.84 -29.84 50.00
N SER A 87 -25.57 -28.70 49.33
CA SER A 87 -26.54 -27.70 48.81
C SER A 87 -25.95 -26.69 47.80
N SER A 88 -26.73 -25.66 47.46
CA SER A 88 -26.49 -24.64 46.42
C SER A 88 -26.31 -23.21 47.00
N PHE A 89 -26.40 -22.17 46.14
CA PHE A 89 -26.25 -20.71 46.36
C PHE A 89 -24.79 -20.21 46.35
N VAL A 90 -24.34 -19.39 45.38
CA VAL A 90 -24.70 -18.00 44.95
C VAL A 90 -23.71 -16.99 45.53
N ALA A 91 -23.16 -16.13 44.67
CA ALA A 91 -22.28 -15.03 45.03
C ALA A 91 -23.04 -13.69 45.00
N THR A 92 -22.73 -12.80 45.94
CA THR A 92 -23.33 -11.46 46.08
C THR A 92 -22.26 -10.37 46.00
N GLU A 93 -22.68 -9.17 45.58
CA GLU A 93 -21.83 -7.97 45.49
C GLU A 93 -21.42 -7.44 46.88
N GLY A 94 -20.42 -6.55 46.92
CA GLY A 94 -19.94 -5.91 48.16
C GLY A 94 -19.46 -4.47 47.92
N LYS A 95 -20.04 -3.52 48.67
CA LYS A 95 -19.85 -2.06 48.55
C LYS A 95 -20.04 -1.41 49.94
N ASP A 96 -19.48 -0.24 50.25
CA ASP A 96 -18.60 0.65 49.46
C ASP A 96 -17.52 1.25 50.40
N HIS A 97 -16.87 2.38 50.04
CA HIS A 97 -16.72 3.59 50.88
C HIS A 97 -15.50 4.45 50.52
N ALA A 98 -15.66 5.78 50.66
CA ALA A 98 -14.61 6.78 50.55
C ALA A 98 -14.70 7.79 51.70
N LEU A 99 -13.55 8.28 52.21
CA LEU A 99 -13.48 9.34 53.22
C LEU A 99 -12.23 10.25 53.07
N SER A 100 -12.39 11.48 53.53
CA SER A 100 -11.43 12.59 53.71
C SER A 100 -12.18 13.67 54.54
N PRO A 101 -11.55 14.69 55.19
CA PRO A 101 -10.18 15.23 55.03
C PRO A 101 -9.42 15.44 56.37
N GLY A 102 -8.24 16.09 56.37
CA GLY A 102 -7.55 16.52 57.61
C GLY A 102 -6.17 17.19 57.44
N GLN A 103 -6.08 18.47 57.76
CA GLN A 103 -4.98 19.45 57.58
C GLN A 103 -3.54 19.21 58.12
N ASN A 104 -2.61 19.92 57.47
CA ASN A 104 -1.40 20.63 57.97
C ASN A 104 -0.11 19.90 58.41
N GLY A 105 1.00 20.38 57.84
CA GLY A 105 2.39 20.13 58.26
C GLY A 105 3.39 20.72 57.24
N ASP A 106 3.98 21.89 57.53
CA ASP A 106 4.95 22.56 56.65
C ASP A 106 6.32 21.86 56.60
N PHE A 107 6.97 21.85 55.43
CA PHE A 107 8.40 22.16 55.30
C PHE A 107 8.75 22.57 53.84
N THR A 108 9.87 23.28 53.67
CA THR A 108 10.17 24.11 52.50
C THR A 108 10.77 23.37 51.29
N PRO A 109 10.63 23.93 50.07
CA PRO A 109 11.15 23.30 48.84
C PRO A 109 12.67 23.49 48.67
N TYR A 110 13.34 22.47 48.14
CA TYR A 110 14.74 22.58 47.70
C TYR A 110 14.87 23.30 46.35
N ALA A 111 15.97 24.03 46.18
CA ALA A 111 16.16 25.02 45.13
C ALA A 111 16.40 24.45 43.72
N ALA A 112 16.13 25.27 42.71
CA ALA A 112 16.41 24.95 41.32
C ALA A 112 17.93 24.91 41.02
N VAL A 113 18.35 23.93 40.22
CA VAL A 113 19.72 23.84 39.69
C VAL A 113 19.80 24.62 38.36
N PRO A 114 20.74 25.57 38.18
CA PRO A 114 20.89 26.32 36.94
C PRO A 114 21.53 25.47 35.82
N PRO A 115 21.30 25.81 34.53
CA PRO A 115 21.84 25.06 33.41
C PRO A 115 23.36 25.23 33.25
N VAL A 116 24.06 24.14 32.91
CA VAL A 116 25.49 24.15 32.59
C VAL A 116 25.71 24.72 31.19
N ALA A 117 26.61 25.69 31.06
CA ALA A 117 26.98 26.31 29.78
C ALA A 117 27.97 25.43 28.97
N PRO A 118 27.92 25.47 27.61
CA PRO A 118 28.89 24.76 26.78
C PRO A 118 30.27 25.46 26.79
N PRO A 119 31.38 24.72 26.61
CA PRO A 119 32.72 25.28 26.61
C PRO A 119 33.00 26.08 25.33
N GLN A 120 33.66 27.23 25.48
CA GLN A 120 34.26 28.01 24.39
C GLN A 120 35.65 27.44 24.02
N PRO A 121 36.07 27.48 22.74
CA PRO A 121 37.39 27.01 22.33
C PRO A 121 38.48 28.06 22.55
N THR A 122 39.47 27.76 23.40
CA THR A 122 40.65 28.62 23.60
C THR A 122 41.71 28.36 22.53
N VAL A 123 42.13 29.41 21.81
CA VAL A 123 43.25 29.38 20.87
C VAL A 123 44.57 29.57 21.63
N ILE A 124 45.59 28.76 21.30
CA ILE A 124 47.00 29.01 21.64
C ILE A 124 47.83 28.83 20.36
N ALA A 125 48.78 29.73 20.10
CA ALA A 125 49.57 29.73 18.86
C ALA A 125 51.02 30.19 19.06
N SER A 126 51.95 29.39 18.54
CA SER A 126 53.34 29.72 18.17
C SER A 126 53.83 28.56 17.27
N ALA A 127 54.33 28.78 16.04
CA ALA A 127 55.56 29.48 15.62
C ALA A 127 56.82 28.73 16.11
N LEU A 128 57.83 28.40 15.30
CA LEU A 128 58.30 28.89 13.96
C LEU A 128 58.57 27.67 13.01
N ASN A 129 59.07 27.76 11.76
CA ASN A 129 59.80 28.82 11.05
C ASN A 129 59.60 28.75 9.51
N SER A 130 60.17 29.69 8.74
CA SER A 130 59.80 29.97 7.33
C SER A 130 60.93 29.91 6.28
N SER A 131 60.55 29.71 5.01
CA SER A 131 61.09 30.34 3.77
C SER A 131 60.45 29.66 2.52
N PHE A 132 60.46 30.19 1.30
CA PHE A 132 61.09 31.39 0.69
C PHE A 132 60.07 32.13 -0.21
N MET A 133 60.42 33.30 -0.78
CA MET A 133 59.51 34.18 -1.55
C MET A 133 60.10 34.61 -2.91
N GLY A 134 59.22 34.94 -3.89
CA GLY A 134 59.58 35.57 -5.18
C GLY A 134 58.46 35.40 -6.22
N THR A 135 57.54 36.35 -6.46
CA THR A 135 57.65 37.65 -7.18
C THR A 135 57.73 37.54 -8.70
N GLU A 136 56.68 38.01 -9.38
CA GLU A 136 56.70 38.49 -10.77
C GLU A 136 55.80 39.75 -10.84
N LYS A 137 56.09 40.70 -11.74
CA LYS A 137 55.58 42.08 -11.65
C LYS A 137 55.55 42.77 -13.03
N ASP A 138 54.55 43.63 -13.23
CA ASP A 138 54.32 44.49 -14.42
C ASP A 138 53.98 43.70 -15.72
N ASP A 139 53.34 44.24 -16.76
CA ASP A 139 53.01 45.66 -17.03
C ASP A 139 51.73 45.86 -17.91
N THR A 140 51.27 47.11 -17.97
CA THR A 140 50.48 47.80 -19.03
C THR A 140 49.01 47.47 -19.39
N THR A 141 48.21 48.56 -19.35
CA THR A 141 47.11 48.98 -20.27
C THR A 141 45.71 48.32 -20.30
N LEU A 142 44.73 49.10 -19.81
CA LEU A 142 43.37 49.29 -20.38
C LEU A 142 43.45 50.21 -21.65
N PRO A 143 42.39 50.49 -22.47
CA PRO A 143 40.95 50.39 -22.16
C PRO A 143 39.91 50.01 -23.27
N LEU A 144 38.70 49.63 -22.81
CA LEU A 144 37.33 50.03 -23.27
C LEU A 144 36.93 50.20 -24.77
N VAL A 145 35.89 49.43 -25.20
CA VAL A 145 34.59 49.90 -25.80
C VAL A 145 34.57 50.51 -27.23
N PRO A 146 33.51 50.37 -28.08
CA PRO A 146 32.57 49.26 -28.38
C PRO A 146 32.41 49.04 -29.93
N GLY A 147 31.30 48.42 -30.42
CA GLY A 147 30.69 48.88 -31.70
C GLY A 147 30.25 47.84 -32.76
N GLN A 148 28.94 47.53 -32.74
CA GLN A 148 28.00 47.34 -33.87
C GLN A 148 28.38 46.77 -35.27
N SER A 149 27.46 45.91 -35.75
CA SER A 149 26.96 45.75 -37.14
C SER A 149 27.79 45.00 -38.20
N GLY A 150 27.10 44.15 -38.95
CA GLY A 150 27.63 43.30 -40.03
C GLY A 150 26.61 42.21 -40.37
N ASP A 151 25.81 42.41 -41.42
CA ASP A 151 24.59 41.65 -41.74
C ASP A 151 24.79 40.62 -42.88
N PHE A 152 23.75 39.87 -43.23
CA PHE A 152 23.54 39.02 -44.42
C PHE A 152 24.03 37.54 -44.49
N THR A 153 23.04 36.65 -44.26
CA THR A 153 22.64 35.49 -45.11
C THR A 153 23.50 34.22 -45.31
N SER A 154 22.83 33.06 -45.05
CA SER A 154 22.98 31.72 -45.70
C SER A 154 24.27 30.92 -45.41
N TYR A 155 24.27 29.57 -45.27
CA TYR A 155 23.51 28.53 -45.97
C TYR A 155 23.34 27.20 -45.17
N VAL A 156 22.39 26.36 -45.62
CA VAL A 156 22.20 24.91 -45.37
C VAL A 156 22.18 24.40 -43.91
N ALA A 157 20.99 23.97 -43.47
CA ALA A 157 20.83 22.91 -42.46
C ALA A 157 20.53 21.57 -43.15
N LEU A 158 21.03 20.45 -42.60
CA LEU A 158 20.74 19.10 -43.09
C LEU A 158 19.56 18.46 -42.32
N PRO A 159 18.72 17.64 -42.98
CA PRO A 159 17.44 17.17 -42.43
C PRO A 159 17.56 15.96 -41.47
N PRO A 160 16.55 15.73 -40.60
CA PRO A 160 16.49 14.56 -39.71
C PRO A 160 16.10 13.26 -40.44
N VAL A 161 16.52 12.12 -39.87
CA VAL A 161 16.27 10.77 -40.40
C VAL A 161 14.86 10.28 -40.05
N ALA A 162 14.14 9.72 -41.03
CA ALA A 162 12.82 9.11 -40.87
C ALA A 162 12.90 7.55 -40.77
N PRO A 163 11.94 6.88 -40.11
CA PRO A 163 11.96 5.42 -39.94
C PRO A 163 11.42 4.66 -41.17
N PRO A 164 11.84 3.39 -41.39
CA PRO A 164 11.37 2.58 -42.51
C PRO A 164 9.97 1.97 -42.28
N GLN A 165 9.20 1.89 -43.37
CA GLN A 165 7.97 1.11 -43.52
C GLN A 165 8.15 0.13 -44.71
N PRO A 166 7.35 -0.95 -44.84
CA PRO A 166 7.79 -2.16 -45.52
C PRO A 166 7.52 -2.19 -47.04
N ALA A 167 8.28 -3.03 -47.72
CA ALA A 167 7.97 -3.56 -49.04
C ALA A 167 8.00 -5.09 -48.98
N GLY A 168 7.14 -5.76 -49.77
CA GLY A 168 7.09 -7.21 -49.88
C GLY A 168 7.07 -7.66 -51.35
N ILE A 169 7.63 -8.82 -51.65
CA ILE A 169 7.58 -9.49 -52.95
C ILE A 169 7.23 -10.97 -52.72
N SER A 170 6.61 -11.60 -53.74
CA SER A 170 5.89 -12.87 -53.68
C SER A 170 6.73 -14.11 -54.05
N SER A 171 6.12 -15.30 -53.90
CA SER A 171 6.50 -16.61 -54.50
C SER A 171 7.78 -17.28 -53.96
N THR A 172 7.89 -18.62 -53.76
CA THR A 172 7.00 -19.80 -53.94
C THR A 172 7.60 -20.99 -53.11
N LEU A 173 7.19 -22.29 -53.10
CA LEU A 173 6.22 -23.15 -53.82
C LEU A 173 5.92 -24.41 -52.94
N ASN A 174 4.71 -24.99 -53.02
CA ASN A 174 4.34 -26.41 -52.71
C ASN A 174 4.52 -27.02 -51.28
N SER A 175 3.71 -28.00 -50.84
CA SER A 175 2.52 -28.65 -51.43
C SER A 175 1.67 -29.47 -50.42
N SER A 176 0.34 -29.55 -50.67
CA SER A 176 -0.63 -30.63 -50.29
C SER A 176 -0.82 -31.00 -48.79
N PHE A 177 -1.99 -31.35 -48.25
CA PHE A 177 -3.33 -31.76 -48.74
C PHE A 177 -4.42 -30.79 -48.16
N ALA A 178 -5.60 -30.49 -48.73
CA ALA A 178 -6.63 -31.24 -49.49
C ALA A 178 -7.46 -32.23 -48.63
N GLY A 179 -8.80 -32.19 -48.55
CA GLY A 179 -9.82 -31.35 -49.19
C GLY A 179 -11.05 -31.08 -48.28
N THR A 180 -11.98 -30.19 -48.68
CA THR A 180 -13.30 -30.50 -49.30
C THR A 180 -14.38 -30.96 -48.30
N GLU A 181 -15.62 -30.45 -48.23
CA GLU A 181 -16.44 -29.53 -49.08
C GLU A 181 -17.68 -29.05 -48.24
N LYS A 182 -18.69 -28.23 -48.63
CA LYS A 182 -19.17 -27.51 -49.85
C LYS A 182 -19.95 -26.23 -49.38
N GLU A 183 -20.11 -25.14 -50.15
CA GLU A 183 -21.29 -24.70 -50.98
C GLU A 183 -22.67 -24.57 -50.26
N ASP A 184 -23.59 -23.65 -50.62
CA ASP A 184 -23.66 -22.78 -51.83
C ASP A 184 -24.49 -21.47 -51.74
N THR A 185 -24.24 -20.52 -52.67
CA THR A 185 -25.09 -19.38 -53.17
C THR A 185 -25.75 -18.37 -52.20
N ALA A 186 -26.38 -17.26 -52.63
CA ALA A 186 -26.06 -16.13 -53.55
C ALA A 186 -27.19 -15.05 -53.34
N LEU A 187 -27.03 -13.72 -53.41
CA LEU A 187 -26.95 -12.84 -54.60
C LEU A 187 -26.95 -11.34 -54.15
N HIS A 188 -26.70 -10.41 -55.08
CA HIS A 188 -26.70 -8.92 -54.92
C HIS A 188 -27.90 -8.28 -55.70
N PRO A 189 -28.10 -6.93 -55.84
CA PRO A 189 -27.42 -5.73 -55.28
C PRO A 189 -28.38 -4.65 -54.68
N GLY A 190 -27.89 -3.46 -54.27
CA GLY A 190 -28.66 -2.21 -54.44
C GLY A 190 -28.52 -1.02 -53.45
N GLN A 191 -27.89 0.07 -53.93
CA GLN A 191 -28.13 1.49 -53.60
C GLN A 191 -27.79 2.12 -52.22
N ASN A 192 -27.68 3.46 -52.24
CA ASN A 192 -27.19 4.34 -51.19
C ASN A 192 -28.28 4.76 -50.18
N GLY A 193 -27.91 4.95 -48.92
CA GLY A 193 -28.76 5.59 -47.91
C GLY A 193 -27.94 6.30 -46.84
N ASN A 194 -27.88 7.63 -46.89
CA ASN A 194 -27.12 8.44 -45.95
C ASN A 194 -28.00 8.72 -44.70
N PHE A 195 -27.94 7.85 -43.69
CA PHE A 195 -28.72 8.00 -42.45
C PHE A 195 -27.89 7.74 -41.18
N THR A 196 -27.71 8.79 -40.39
CA THR A 196 -27.42 8.68 -38.95
C THR A 196 -28.70 8.42 -38.17
N PRO A 197 -28.71 7.43 -37.27
CA PRO A 197 -29.59 7.45 -36.10
C PRO A 197 -28.80 7.66 -34.81
N TYR A 198 -29.20 8.65 -34.02
CA TYR A 198 -28.97 8.59 -32.58
C TYR A 198 -29.64 7.33 -32.02
N ILE A 199 -28.90 6.47 -31.33
CA ILE A 199 -29.48 5.48 -30.43
C ILE A 199 -29.14 5.90 -29.00
N ALA A 200 -30.14 6.45 -28.31
CA ALA A 200 -30.05 6.70 -26.89
C ALA A 200 -29.97 5.36 -26.15
N ALA A 201 -28.97 5.19 -25.27
CA ALA A 201 -28.90 4.02 -24.42
C ALA A 201 -30.03 4.05 -23.38
N PRO A 202 -30.79 2.96 -23.18
CA PRO A 202 -31.85 2.91 -22.18
C PRO A 202 -31.27 2.96 -20.75
N PRO A 203 -31.99 3.53 -19.77
CA PRO A 203 -31.53 3.60 -18.39
C PRO A 203 -31.38 2.20 -17.78
N VAL A 204 -30.20 1.92 -17.23
CA VAL A 204 -29.92 0.66 -16.52
C VAL A 204 -30.57 0.71 -15.15
N ALA A 205 -31.73 0.07 -15.01
CA ALA A 205 -32.33 -0.20 -13.70
C ALA A 205 -31.41 -1.10 -12.85
N PRO A 206 -31.34 -0.90 -11.52
CA PRO A 206 -30.51 -1.75 -10.65
C PRO A 206 -31.06 -3.19 -10.62
N ALA A 207 -30.16 -4.17 -10.70
CA ALA A 207 -30.52 -5.57 -10.54
C ALA A 207 -30.94 -5.84 -9.07
N PRO A 208 -31.98 -6.66 -8.82
CA PRO A 208 -32.48 -6.89 -7.46
C PRO A 208 -31.48 -7.69 -6.61
N MET A 209 -31.32 -7.29 -5.35
CA MET A 209 -30.60 -8.10 -4.36
C MET A 209 -31.46 -9.29 -3.93
N VAL A 210 -30.97 -10.50 -4.17
CA VAL A 210 -31.60 -11.73 -3.66
C VAL A 210 -31.07 -12.01 -2.25
N SER A 211 -31.82 -11.57 -1.24
CA SER A 211 -31.64 -12.03 0.14
C SER A 211 -32.52 -13.25 0.37
N SER A 212 -31.94 -14.45 0.34
CA SER A 212 -32.65 -15.73 0.51
C SER A 212 -32.33 -16.40 1.84
N VAL A 213 -32.91 -15.89 2.92
CA VAL A 213 -32.92 -16.59 4.23
C VAL A 213 -34.00 -17.66 4.21
N ILE A 214 -33.65 -18.87 3.77
CA ILE A 214 -34.54 -20.04 3.86
C ILE A 214 -34.35 -20.68 5.24
N ARG A 215 -35.39 -20.63 6.08
CA ARG A 215 -35.48 -21.40 7.32
C ARG A 215 -36.48 -22.54 7.12
N ALA A 216 -36.03 -23.78 7.23
CA ALA A 216 -36.91 -24.95 7.16
C ALA A 216 -37.85 -25.01 8.40
N PRO A 217 -39.08 -25.55 8.26
CA PRO A 217 -40.09 -25.48 9.31
C PRO A 217 -40.02 -26.66 10.29
N LEU A 218 -40.61 -26.46 11.47
CA LEU A 218 -41.22 -27.53 12.26
C LEU A 218 -42.71 -27.20 12.47
N GLN A 219 -43.54 -28.23 12.48
CA GLN A 219 -44.93 -28.19 12.94
C GLN A 219 -44.92 -28.23 14.50
N THR A 220 -46.00 -28.01 15.27
CA THR A 220 -47.43 -28.29 15.07
C THR A 220 -48.34 -27.28 15.80
N SER A 221 -49.58 -27.20 15.28
CA SER A 221 -50.91 -26.91 15.87
C SER A 221 -51.09 -26.76 17.41
N GLU A 222 -52.15 -26.13 17.95
CA GLU A 222 -53.59 -26.17 17.58
C GLU A 222 -54.41 -24.92 18.00
N LEU A 223 -55.61 -24.75 17.38
CA LEU A 223 -56.90 -24.19 17.90
C LEU A 223 -56.95 -22.76 18.53
N ASN A 224 -58.03 -21.96 18.47
CA ASN A 224 -59.27 -21.96 17.65
C ASN A 224 -59.95 -20.56 17.72
N SER A 225 -60.87 -20.21 16.79
CA SER A 225 -62.06 -19.31 16.92
C SER A 225 -62.04 -17.96 17.71
N SER A 226 -62.78 -16.87 17.40
CA SER A 226 -63.58 -16.39 16.24
C SER A 226 -64.29 -15.06 16.60
N THR A 227 -64.49 -14.11 15.64
CA THR A 227 -65.53 -13.02 15.62
C THR A 227 -65.56 -11.96 16.76
N ALA A 228 -66.20 -10.78 16.67
CA ALA A 228 -66.51 -9.82 15.58
C ALA A 228 -67.13 -8.51 16.16
N SER A 229 -67.09 -7.38 15.41
CA SER A 229 -67.83 -6.10 15.66
C SER A 229 -67.51 -5.33 16.98
N THR A 230 -67.83 -4.04 17.21
CA THR A 230 -68.91 -3.13 16.73
C THR A 230 -68.44 -1.65 16.62
N THR A 231 -69.31 -0.68 16.29
CA THR A 231 -69.00 0.68 15.76
C THR A 231 -69.42 1.88 16.68
N PRO A 232 -69.88 3.10 16.27
CA PRO A 232 -69.24 4.39 16.69
C PRO A 232 -70.20 5.52 17.21
N GLN A 233 -69.70 6.77 17.42
CA GLN A 233 -70.31 8.13 17.18
C GLN A 233 -69.44 9.26 17.86
N VAL A 234 -69.21 10.52 17.39
CA VAL A 234 -69.99 11.68 16.81
C VAL A 234 -70.49 12.65 17.93
N ASP A 235 -70.41 14.01 17.90
CA ASP A 235 -70.21 15.03 16.84
C ASP A 235 -69.52 16.39 17.27
N SER A 236 -69.32 17.31 16.31
CA SER A 236 -69.44 18.81 16.23
C SER A 236 -69.73 19.73 17.45
N LEU A 237 -69.62 21.08 17.47
CA LEU A 237 -69.00 22.20 16.68
C LEU A 237 -69.16 23.54 17.47
N SER A 238 -68.39 24.61 17.17
CA SER A 238 -68.77 26.04 17.39
C SER A 238 -67.81 27.03 16.70
N LEU A 239 -68.27 28.25 16.36
CA LEU A 239 -67.53 29.25 15.56
C LEU A 239 -68.14 30.67 15.74
N GLU A 240 -67.33 31.75 15.66
CA GLU A 240 -67.80 33.15 15.64
C GLU A 240 -66.77 34.14 15.02
N ASN A 241 -66.94 35.47 15.14
CA ASN A 241 -66.53 36.49 14.14
C ASN A 241 -65.85 37.77 14.74
N ALA A 242 -65.38 38.82 14.02
CA ALA A 242 -64.84 39.00 12.65
C ALA A 242 -64.31 40.46 12.43
N SER A 243 -63.72 40.71 11.24
CA SER A 243 -63.42 42.03 10.63
C SER A 243 -62.30 42.87 11.30
N LEU A 244 -61.64 43.85 10.67
CA LEU A 244 -61.24 44.11 9.26
C LEU A 244 -60.14 45.20 9.25
N SER A 245 -59.04 45.07 8.47
CA SER A 245 -58.14 46.20 8.10
C SER A 245 -57.11 45.84 7.00
N PRO A 246 -56.62 46.81 6.19
CA PRO A 246 -55.71 46.61 5.05
C PRO A 246 -54.20 46.60 5.44
N PRO A 247 -53.28 46.21 4.51
CA PRO A 247 -51.94 45.74 4.88
C PRO A 247 -50.84 46.82 4.97
N LEU A 248 -49.86 46.58 5.84
CA LEU A 248 -48.54 47.22 5.83
C LEU A 248 -47.49 46.27 5.25
N VAL A 249 -46.62 46.79 4.38
CA VAL A 249 -45.53 46.03 3.77
C VAL A 249 -44.44 45.75 4.81
N HIS A 250 -44.13 44.46 5.01
CA HIS A 250 -42.97 44.06 5.79
C HIS A 250 -42.14 43.02 5.04
N MET A 251 -40.81 43.22 5.04
CA MET A 251 -39.88 42.37 4.29
C MET A 251 -39.85 40.95 4.86
N PRO A 252 -39.72 39.91 4.02
CA PRO A 252 -39.62 38.54 4.50
C PRO A 252 -38.32 38.34 5.27
N VAL A 253 -38.40 38.37 6.60
CA VAL A 253 -37.30 37.98 7.50
C VAL A 253 -36.84 36.59 7.09
N GLN A 254 -35.59 36.48 6.63
CA GLN A 254 -35.01 35.19 6.28
C GLN A 254 -34.96 34.32 7.54
N LYS A 255 -35.76 33.24 7.54
CA LYS A 255 -35.65 32.21 8.57
C LYS A 255 -34.19 31.74 8.60
N PRO A 256 -33.55 31.66 9.78
CA PRO A 256 -32.17 31.20 9.86
C PRO A 256 -32.09 29.81 9.22
N LYS A 257 -31.13 29.61 8.31
CA LYS A 257 -30.88 28.28 7.72
C LYS A 257 -30.74 27.27 8.86
N PRO A 258 -31.36 26.08 8.77
CA PRO A 258 -31.17 25.06 9.79
C PRO A 258 -29.67 24.82 9.96
N LYS A 259 -29.19 24.90 11.21
CA LYS A 259 -27.79 24.55 11.52
C LYS A 259 -27.56 23.13 10.96
N PRO A 260 -26.45 22.87 10.26
CA PRO A 260 -26.18 21.54 9.75
C PRO A 260 -26.22 20.56 10.91
N THR A 261 -27.08 19.54 10.80
CA THR A 261 -27.21 18.48 11.80
C THR A 261 -25.81 17.91 12.04
N PRO A 262 -25.35 17.76 13.31
CA PRO A 262 -24.03 17.21 13.57
C PRO A 262 -23.93 15.84 12.90
N ILE A 263 -22.99 15.71 11.95
CA ILE A 263 -22.82 14.48 11.18
C ILE A 263 -22.46 13.38 12.18
N SER A 264 -23.38 12.44 12.34
CA SER A 264 -23.24 11.36 13.32
C SER A 264 -22.05 10.50 12.93
N LYS A 265 -20.96 10.62 13.68
CA LYS A 265 -19.80 9.73 13.53
C LYS A 265 -20.30 8.31 13.78
N MET A 266 -20.05 7.40 12.83
CA MET A 266 -20.50 6.01 12.95
C MET A 266 -20.04 5.44 14.31
N PRO A 267 -20.95 4.79 15.07
CA PRO A 267 -20.61 4.25 16.38
C PRO A 267 -19.54 3.16 16.23
N PRO A 268 -18.65 2.96 17.22
CA PRO A 268 -17.63 1.93 17.15
C PRO A 268 -18.24 0.54 16.92
N LYS A 269 -17.78 -0.15 15.86
CA LYS A 269 -18.14 -1.54 15.56
C LYS A 269 -17.00 -2.49 15.92
N ASP A 270 -17.34 -3.72 16.29
CA ASP A 270 -16.38 -4.81 16.46
C ASP A 270 -15.74 -5.24 15.14
N VAL A 271 -16.52 -5.18 14.06
CA VAL A 271 -16.11 -5.46 12.68
C VAL A 271 -16.66 -4.36 11.76
N TYR A 272 -15.77 -3.78 10.95
CA TYR A 272 -16.13 -2.91 9.83
C TYR A 272 -16.11 -3.72 8.53
N THR A 273 -17.21 -3.70 7.80
CA THR A 273 -17.32 -4.30 6.46
C THR A 273 -16.77 -3.34 5.40
N LEU A 274 -16.57 -3.83 4.16
CA LEU A 274 -16.20 -2.96 3.04
C LEU A 274 -17.27 -1.89 2.74
N SER A 275 -18.55 -2.15 3.03
CA SER A 275 -19.61 -1.13 2.92
C SER A 275 -19.41 -0.01 3.95
N ASP A 276 -19.08 -0.36 5.20
CA ASP A 276 -18.75 0.63 6.23
C ASP A 276 -17.54 1.47 5.81
N MET A 277 -16.50 0.85 5.24
CA MET A 277 -15.33 1.56 4.73
C MET A 277 -15.66 2.48 3.54
N ASN A 278 -16.59 2.07 2.67
CA ASN A 278 -17.12 2.91 1.58
C ASN A 278 -17.85 4.13 2.14
N GLU A 279 -18.69 3.96 3.16
CA GLU A 279 -19.41 5.04 3.84
C GLU A 279 -18.46 5.99 4.58
N MET A 280 -17.49 5.46 5.33
CA MET A 280 -16.47 6.24 6.03
C MET A 280 -15.58 7.04 5.07
N LEU A 281 -15.26 6.47 3.90
CA LEU A 281 -14.56 7.18 2.83
C LEU A 281 -15.39 8.37 2.31
N ILE A 282 -16.68 8.16 2.01
CA ILE A 282 -17.58 9.24 1.55
C ILE A 282 -17.73 10.32 2.62
N GLN A 283 -17.90 9.95 3.89
CA GLN A 283 -17.95 10.87 5.03
C GLN A 283 -16.65 11.69 5.14
N SER A 284 -15.48 11.08 4.94
CA SER A 284 -14.18 11.78 4.97
C SER A 284 -14.02 12.80 3.83
N GLN A 285 -14.69 12.61 2.68
CA GLN A 285 -14.69 13.56 1.58
C GLN A 285 -15.65 14.73 1.84
N MET A 286 -16.80 14.46 2.47
CA MET A 286 -17.78 15.48 2.87
C MET A 286 -17.31 16.34 4.06
N SER A 287 -16.53 15.77 4.98
CA SER A 287 -15.94 16.46 6.13
C SER A 287 -14.49 16.04 6.34
N PRO A 288 -13.54 16.54 5.52
CA PRO A 288 -12.13 16.22 5.68
C PRO A 288 -11.56 16.81 6.98
N ASP A 289 -10.65 16.08 7.61
CA ASP A 289 -9.89 16.54 8.79
C ASP A 289 -8.83 17.56 8.33
N THR A 290 -9.25 18.82 8.18
CA THR A 290 -8.43 19.89 7.61
C THR A 290 -7.72 20.71 8.67
N ARG A 291 -6.38 20.74 8.65
CA ARG A 291 -5.59 21.71 9.41
C ARG A 291 -5.21 22.90 8.54
N MET A 292 -5.61 24.08 8.98
CA MET A 292 -5.22 25.34 8.33
C MET A 292 -3.72 25.58 8.51
N PRO A 293 -2.96 25.82 7.43
CA PRO A 293 -1.57 26.29 7.54
C PRO A 293 -1.49 27.59 8.36
N ARG A 294 -0.48 27.73 9.23
CA ARG A 294 -0.23 28.96 10.03
C ARG A 294 -0.05 30.20 9.14
N TRP A 295 0.67 30.05 8.03
CA TRP A 295 0.79 31.03 6.95
C TRP A 295 0.53 30.35 5.59
N PRO A 296 -0.04 31.06 4.60
CA PRO A 296 -0.29 30.52 3.27
C PRO A 296 0.99 30.41 2.44
N MET A 297 0.99 29.52 1.46
CA MET A 297 1.98 29.43 0.38
C MET A 297 1.30 29.27 -0.99
N ASN A 298 1.99 29.60 -2.08
CA ASN A 298 1.43 29.48 -3.44
C ASN A 298 0.94 28.05 -3.77
N VAL A 299 1.56 27.02 -3.17
CA VAL A 299 1.13 25.62 -3.30
C VAL A 299 -0.26 25.36 -2.74
N ASP A 300 -0.73 26.13 -1.75
CA ASP A 300 -2.07 25.94 -1.18
C ASP A 300 -3.16 26.40 -2.17
N GLN A 301 -2.89 27.46 -2.97
CA GLN A 301 -3.77 27.85 -4.09
C GLN A 301 -3.73 26.82 -5.23
N GLN A 302 -2.55 26.24 -5.53
CA GLN A 302 -2.42 25.18 -6.54
C GLN A 302 -3.22 23.92 -6.16
N LEU A 303 -3.18 23.51 -4.89
CA LEU A 303 -4.02 22.40 -4.38
C LEU A 303 -5.51 22.71 -4.48
N MET A 304 -5.95 23.94 -4.19
CA MET A 304 -7.35 24.36 -4.35
C MET A 304 -7.83 24.35 -5.81
N LEU A 305 -6.98 24.75 -6.76
CA LEU A 305 -7.29 24.66 -8.20
C LEU A 305 -7.36 23.19 -8.64
N ALA A 306 -6.35 22.39 -8.30
CA ALA A 306 -6.31 20.96 -8.61
C ALA A 306 -7.54 20.22 -8.06
N ARG A 307 -7.97 20.53 -6.82
CA ARG A 307 -9.20 20.01 -6.23
C ARG A 307 -10.42 20.29 -7.11
N SER A 308 -10.62 21.55 -7.49
CA SER A 308 -11.75 21.98 -8.33
C SER A 308 -11.76 21.26 -9.68
N GLU A 309 -10.60 21.12 -10.31
CA GLU A 309 -10.48 20.41 -11.60
C GLU A 309 -10.71 18.89 -11.51
N ILE A 310 -10.38 18.27 -10.37
CA ILE A 310 -10.69 16.86 -10.12
C ILE A 310 -12.19 16.68 -9.85
N GLU A 311 -12.78 17.52 -8.98
CA GLU A 311 -14.21 17.49 -8.66
C GLU A 311 -15.09 17.75 -9.91
N ASN A 312 -14.58 18.51 -10.90
CA ASN A 312 -15.25 18.79 -12.19
C ASN A 312 -14.68 17.98 -13.39
N ALA A 313 -13.99 16.87 -13.15
CA ALA A 313 -13.32 16.10 -14.21
C ALA A 313 -14.31 15.57 -15.27
N PRO A 314 -14.03 15.76 -16.58
CA PRO A 314 -14.96 15.38 -17.65
C PRO A 314 -15.10 13.86 -17.80
N ALA A 315 -16.27 13.38 -18.23
CA ALA A 315 -16.58 11.96 -18.43
C ALA A 315 -15.75 11.22 -19.51
N LEU A 316 -14.77 11.89 -20.14
CA LEU A 316 -13.92 11.33 -21.20
C LEU A 316 -12.71 10.60 -20.61
N ILE A 317 -12.81 9.28 -20.53
CA ILE A 317 -11.69 8.39 -20.17
C ILE A 317 -10.74 8.25 -21.37
N LYS A 318 -9.44 8.49 -21.16
CA LYS A 318 -8.35 8.31 -22.13
C LYS A 318 -7.44 7.14 -21.70
N ASP A 319 -6.29 7.01 -22.36
CA ASP A 319 -5.14 6.18 -21.95
C ASP A 319 -5.44 4.69 -21.70
N GLY A 320 -6.53 4.16 -22.26
CA GLY A 320 -6.91 2.74 -22.17
C GLY A 320 -7.40 2.27 -20.79
N LEU A 321 -7.64 3.20 -19.85
CA LEU A 321 -8.14 2.89 -18.51
C LEU A 321 -9.46 2.13 -18.58
N TYR A 322 -9.52 0.94 -17.97
CA TYR A 322 -10.75 0.15 -17.96
C TYR A 322 -11.67 0.62 -16.83
N GLY A 323 -12.49 1.64 -17.13
CA GLY A 323 -13.40 2.34 -16.22
C GLY A 323 -14.04 1.48 -15.09
N PRO A 324 -14.59 0.29 -15.36
CA PRO A 324 -15.18 -0.59 -14.34
C PRO A 324 -14.24 -1.18 -13.28
N LEU A 325 -12.97 -0.78 -13.22
CA LEU A 325 -12.03 -1.02 -12.10
C LEU A 325 -11.98 0.13 -11.08
N TYR A 326 -12.44 1.33 -11.44
CA TYR A 326 -12.30 2.54 -10.64
C TYR A 326 -13.64 2.91 -9.98
N ARG A 327 -13.59 3.72 -8.92
CA ARG A 327 -14.81 4.37 -8.39
C ARG A 327 -15.28 5.49 -9.29
N ASN A 328 -14.35 6.36 -9.69
CA ASN A 328 -14.55 7.37 -10.71
C ASN A 328 -13.27 7.47 -11.54
N ALA A 329 -13.30 6.90 -12.76
CA ALA A 329 -12.14 6.86 -13.65
C ALA A 329 -11.74 8.25 -14.16
N SER A 330 -12.71 9.17 -14.34
CA SER A 330 -12.44 10.55 -14.75
C SER A 330 -11.72 11.34 -13.66
N MET A 331 -12.19 11.26 -12.42
CA MET A 331 -11.52 11.90 -11.28
C MET A 331 -10.11 11.34 -11.08
N PHE A 332 -9.95 10.01 -11.14
CA PHE A 332 -8.64 9.37 -11.06
C PHE A 332 -7.69 9.87 -12.17
N GLN A 333 -8.13 9.85 -13.42
CA GLN A 333 -7.30 10.29 -14.54
C GLN A 333 -6.93 11.77 -14.40
N ARG A 334 -7.88 12.66 -14.07
CA ARG A 334 -7.56 14.09 -13.95
C ARG A 334 -6.64 14.37 -12.76
N SER A 335 -6.86 13.69 -11.63
CA SER A 335 -5.96 13.75 -10.46
C SER A 335 -4.55 13.29 -10.80
N TYR A 336 -4.42 12.23 -11.59
CA TYR A 336 -3.15 11.69 -12.06
C TYR A 336 -2.44 12.63 -13.06
N GLU A 337 -3.17 13.21 -14.03
CA GLU A 337 -2.64 14.23 -14.95
C GLU A 337 -2.09 15.45 -14.19
N LEU A 338 -2.84 15.94 -13.19
CA LEU A 338 -2.44 17.07 -12.34
C LEU A 338 -1.27 16.70 -11.42
N MET A 339 -1.20 15.45 -10.93
CA MET A 339 -0.04 14.95 -10.19
C MET A 339 1.22 15.00 -11.07
N GLU A 340 1.17 14.46 -12.29
CA GLU A 340 2.31 14.45 -13.23
C GLU A 340 2.81 15.86 -13.57
N GLN A 341 1.90 16.84 -13.64
CA GLN A 341 2.19 18.23 -14.00
C GLN A 341 2.68 19.06 -12.81
N MET A 342 2.00 18.99 -11.66
CA MET A 342 2.12 19.96 -10.57
C MET A 342 2.96 19.47 -9.40
N LEU A 343 2.88 18.19 -9.04
CA LEU A 343 3.40 17.68 -7.76
C LEU A 343 4.91 17.95 -7.63
N LYS A 344 5.27 18.64 -6.54
CA LYS A 344 6.64 18.76 -6.04
C LYS A 344 6.72 18.30 -4.59
N ILE A 345 7.72 17.48 -4.30
CA ILE A 345 8.01 16.90 -2.99
C ILE A 345 9.38 17.38 -2.54
N TYR A 346 9.49 17.89 -1.32
CA TYR A 346 10.77 18.02 -0.65
C TYR A 346 11.07 16.73 0.12
N VAL A 347 12.27 16.20 -0.03
CA VAL A 347 12.76 15.05 0.73
C VAL A 347 13.79 15.57 1.73
N TYR A 348 13.52 15.39 3.02
CA TYR A 348 14.50 15.67 4.08
C TYR A 348 15.75 14.80 3.91
N LYS A 349 16.89 15.25 4.43
CA LYS A 349 18.21 14.59 4.28
C LYS A 349 18.78 14.10 5.61
N GLU A 350 18.10 14.44 6.69
CA GLU A 350 18.48 14.23 8.07
C GLU A 350 18.11 12.82 8.53
N GLY A 351 18.73 12.38 9.63
CA GLY A 351 18.50 11.06 10.21
C GLY A 351 19.52 10.02 9.77
N ASP A 352 19.87 9.12 10.69
CA ASP A 352 21.00 8.22 10.52
C ASP A 352 20.67 6.96 9.70
N ARG A 353 21.62 6.55 8.86
CA ARG A 353 21.61 5.23 8.21
C ARG A 353 21.92 4.14 9.25
N PRO A 354 21.24 2.99 9.26
CA PRO A 354 20.35 2.49 8.21
C PRO A 354 18.88 2.90 8.32
N ILE A 355 18.45 3.55 9.40
CA ILE A 355 17.03 3.85 9.68
C ILE A 355 16.46 4.76 8.58
N PHE A 356 17.21 5.79 8.20
CA PHE A 356 16.88 6.72 7.12
C PHE A 356 17.69 6.42 5.86
N HIS A 357 17.14 6.75 4.67
CA HIS A 357 17.88 6.76 3.39
C HIS A 357 18.60 5.44 3.03
N LYS A 358 18.11 4.28 3.49
CA LYS A 358 18.68 2.96 3.17
C LYS A 358 17.56 1.92 2.95
N PRO A 359 16.92 1.90 1.76
CA PRO A 359 15.71 1.12 1.54
C PRO A 359 15.92 -0.41 1.54
N PRO A 360 15.07 -1.20 2.24
CA PRO A 360 14.96 -2.65 2.02
C PRO A 360 14.22 -2.94 0.70
N LEU A 361 14.86 -3.66 -0.24
CA LEU A 361 14.33 -3.87 -1.61
C LEU A 361 13.84 -5.30 -1.89
N GLU A 362 13.95 -6.20 -0.91
CA GLU A 362 13.57 -7.61 -0.98
C GLU A 362 12.86 -8.03 0.31
N GLY A 363 12.16 -9.17 0.27
CA GLY A 363 11.30 -9.61 1.38
C GLY A 363 9.90 -8.99 1.30
N ILE A 364 9.16 -9.02 2.41
CA ILE A 364 7.77 -8.55 2.49
C ILE A 364 7.65 -7.03 2.68
N TYR A 365 8.57 -6.44 3.45
CA TYR A 365 8.64 -5.00 3.69
C TYR A 365 9.27 -4.22 2.52
N ALA A 366 9.45 -4.87 1.36
CA ALA A 366 10.08 -4.26 0.19
C ALA A 366 9.33 -3.01 -0.32
N SER A 367 8.03 -2.88 -0.04
CA SER A 367 7.21 -1.77 -0.54
C SER A 367 7.63 -0.39 -0.03
N GLU A 368 8.05 -0.27 1.24
CA GLU A 368 8.56 1.02 1.77
C GLU A 368 9.88 1.39 1.10
N GLY A 369 10.80 0.43 0.96
CA GLY A 369 12.11 0.70 0.36
C GLY A 369 12.07 0.93 -1.16
N TRP A 370 11.20 0.23 -1.89
CA TRP A 370 11.00 0.50 -3.31
C TRP A 370 10.43 1.90 -3.55
N PHE A 371 9.45 2.34 -2.74
CA PHE A 371 8.95 3.70 -2.81
C PHE A 371 10.05 4.73 -2.51
N MET A 372 10.77 4.57 -1.39
CA MET A 372 11.87 5.46 -0.97
C MET A 372 12.93 5.61 -2.07
N LYS A 373 13.45 4.48 -2.58
CA LYS A 373 14.46 4.44 -3.65
C LYS A 373 14.00 5.18 -4.91
N LEU A 374 12.77 4.91 -5.34
CA LEU A 374 12.25 5.45 -6.59
C LEU A 374 11.91 6.93 -6.47
N LEU A 375 11.43 7.39 -5.31
CA LEU A 375 11.17 8.80 -5.04
C LEU A 375 12.47 9.60 -4.96
N GLU A 376 13.46 9.16 -4.17
CA GLU A 376 14.75 9.87 -4.01
C GLU A 376 15.50 10.07 -5.35
N ALA A 377 15.34 9.14 -6.29
CA ALA A 377 15.92 9.22 -7.63
C ALA A 377 15.08 10.06 -8.63
N ASN A 378 13.84 10.44 -8.29
CA ASN A 378 12.88 10.99 -9.25
C ASN A 378 13.08 12.50 -9.50
N ARG A 379 13.43 12.86 -10.74
CA ARG A 379 13.69 14.25 -11.16
C ARG A 379 12.44 15.06 -11.54
N GLN A 380 11.27 14.43 -11.66
CA GLN A 380 10.00 15.10 -11.98
C GLN A 380 9.29 15.58 -10.71
N PHE A 381 9.28 14.74 -9.67
CA PHE A 381 8.56 15.00 -8.43
C PHE A 381 9.43 15.62 -7.33
N VAL A 382 10.73 15.32 -7.22
CA VAL A 382 11.57 15.91 -6.15
C VAL A 382 12.02 17.33 -6.49
N THR A 383 11.76 18.28 -5.59
CA THR A 383 12.33 19.64 -5.64
C THR A 383 13.49 19.80 -4.65
N LYS A 384 14.44 20.67 -5.00
CA LYS A 384 15.52 21.13 -4.10
C LYS A 384 15.11 22.33 -3.24
N ARG A 385 14.05 23.05 -3.60
CA ARG A 385 13.55 24.22 -2.86
C ARG A 385 12.28 23.83 -2.11
N PRO A 386 12.27 23.84 -0.76
CA PRO A 386 11.07 23.47 0.00
C PRO A 386 9.91 24.45 -0.19
N GLU A 387 10.15 25.70 -0.63
CA GLU A 387 9.08 26.65 -0.96
C GLU A 387 8.16 26.20 -2.12
N ASP A 388 8.67 25.35 -3.04
CA ASP A 388 7.87 24.79 -4.13
C ASP A 388 7.05 23.55 -3.71
N ALA A 389 7.31 23.01 -2.51
CA ALA A 389 6.86 21.68 -2.15
C ALA A 389 5.39 21.66 -1.71
N HIS A 390 4.61 20.79 -2.35
CA HIS A 390 3.23 20.49 -2.00
C HIS A 390 3.15 19.51 -0.81
N LEU A 391 4.22 18.71 -0.65
CA LEU A 391 4.37 17.59 0.27
C LEU A 391 5.81 17.45 0.74
N PHE A 392 6.00 16.97 1.97
CA PHE A 392 7.31 16.75 2.59
C PHE A 392 7.48 15.28 3.00
N TYR A 393 8.46 14.58 2.41
CA TYR A 393 8.68 13.16 2.69
C TYR A 393 9.61 12.94 3.90
N LEU A 394 9.22 12.01 4.77
CA LEU A 394 9.99 11.53 5.93
C LEU A 394 10.61 10.16 5.57
N PRO A 395 11.89 10.08 5.14
CA PRO A 395 12.46 8.92 4.46
C PRO A 395 13.03 7.87 5.43
N PHE A 396 12.24 7.45 6.43
CA PHE A 396 12.60 6.35 7.33
C PHE A 396 12.05 5.01 6.83
N SER A 397 12.76 3.93 7.16
CA SER A 397 12.31 2.55 7.03
C SER A 397 11.87 2.06 8.41
N SER A 398 10.60 1.69 8.54
CA SER A 398 10.06 1.12 9.79
C SER A 398 10.69 -0.26 10.06
N ARG A 399 11.03 -1.01 9.01
CA ARG A 399 11.82 -2.24 9.17
C ARG A 399 13.20 -1.99 9.77
N ASN A 400 13.95 -1.02 9.25
CA ASN A 400 15.30 -0.74 9.75
C ASN A 400 15.26 -0.06 11.13
N LEU A 401 14.18 0.65 11.46
CA LEU A 401 13.91 1.19 12.80
C LEU A 401 13.75 0.07 13.83
N GLU A 402 13.04 -1.01 13.50
CA GLU A 402 12.96 -2.22 14.32
C GLU A 402 14.33 -2.88 14.47
N GLU A 403 15.00 -3.21 13.36
CA GLU A 403 16.29 -3.92 13.37
C GLU A 403 17.41 -3.17 14.11
N ALA A 404 17.40 -1.82 14.09
CA ALA A 404 18.43 -1.01 14.71
C ALA A 404 18.18 -0.73 16.20
N LEU A 405 16.91 -0.65 16.64
CA LEU A 405 16.57 -0.13 17.97
C LEU A 405 15.76 -1.08 18.86
N TYR A 406 14.96 -2.00 18.32
CA TYR A 406 14.06 -2.79 19.16
C TYR A 406 14.82 -3.68 20.14
N VAL A 407 14.37 -3.68 21.41
CA VAL A 407 14.94 -4.51 22.46
C VAL A 407 14.13 -5.81 22.53
N PRO A 408 14.69 -6.98 22.19
CA PRO A 408 13.95 -8.24 22.23
C PRO A 408 13.35 -8.52 23.61
N ASN A 409 12.14 -9.09 23.63
CA ASN A 409 11.38 -9.40 24.85
C ASN A 409 11.00 -8.18 25.73
N SER A 410 11.22 -6.94 25.29
CA SER A 410 10.79 -5.73 26.02
C SER A 410 9.29 -5.47 25.95
N HIS A 411 8.60 -6.03 24.94
CA HIS A 411 7.19 -5.79 24.61
C HIS A 411 6.83 -4.29 24.50
N SER A 412 7.81 -3.45 24.11
CA SER A 412 7.69 -2.00 24.13
C SER A 412 8.35 -1.36 22.91
N HIS A 413 7.58 -0.63 22.11
CA HIS A 413 8.08 0.14 20.97
C HIS A 413 8.49 1.58 21.40
N ARG A 414 8.62 1.84 22.71
CA ARG A 414 8.73 3.20 23.26
C ARG A 414 10.01 3.93 22.84
N ASN A 415 11.08 3.19 22.63
CA ASN A 415 12.35 3.67 22.07
C ASN A 415 12.24 4.00 20.57
N LEU A 416 11.53 3.20 19.77
CA LEU A 416 11.22 3.50 18.37
C LEU A 416 10.39 4.81 18.28
N GLU A 417 9.34 4.94 19.09
CA GLU A 417 8.54 6.18 19.20
C GLU A 417 9.40 7.41 19.55
N LEU A 418 10.33 7.25 20.50
CA LEU A 418 11.20 8.33 20.97
C LEU A 418 12.24 8.74 19.93
N HIS A 419 12.79 7.79 19.16
CA HIS A 419 13.69 8.09 18.06
C HIS A 419 12.97 8.86 16.95
N LEU A 420 11.78 8.42 16.54
CA LEU A 420 10.95 9.15 15.59
C LEU A 420 10.51 10.53 16.12
N LYS A 421 10.29 10.68 17.43
CA LYS A 421 10.07 12.00 18.06
C LYS A 421 11.31 12.89 17.89
N GLY A 422 12.49 12.41 18.27
CA GLY A 422 13.74 13.20 18.20
C GLY A 422 14.05 13.67 16.78
N TYR A 423 13.80 12.81 15.78
CA TYR A 423 13.86 13.19 14.37
C TYR A 423 12.84 14.28 14.00
N VAL A 424 11.57 14.14 14.41
CA VAL A 424 10.54 15.16 14.18
C VAL A 424 10.86 16.49 14.87
N ASP A 425 11.36 16.45 16.12
CA ASP A 425 11.78 17.65 16.86
C ASP A 425 12.94 18.36 16.13
N MET A 426 13.91 17.60 15.61
CA MET A 426 15.03 18.12 14.81
C MET A 426 14.56 18.78 13.52
N ILE A 427 13.70 18.09 12.74
CA ILE A 427 13.10 18.65 11.51
C ILE A 427 12.30 19.93 11.83
N ALA A 428 11.54 19.95 12.93
CA ALA A 428 10.78 21.12 13.37
C ALA A 428 11.64 22.28 13.88
N ALA A 429 12.88 22.02 14.31
CA ALA A 429 13.83 23.06 14.71
C ALA A 429 14.60 23.65 13.51
N ILE A 430 14.97 22.81 12.54
CA ILE A 430 15.74 23.22 11.35
C ILE A 430 14.84 23.85 10.28
N TYR A 431 13.62 23.32 10.08
CA TYR A 431 12.77 23.68 8.94
C TYR A 431 11.42 24.27 9.39
N PRO A 432 11.00 25.44 8.84
CA PRO A 432 9.74 26.07 9.24
C PRO A 432 8.50 25.28 8.80
N PHE A 433 8.62 24.43 7.76
CA PHE A 433 7.51 23.77 7.10
C PHE A 433 6.73 22.80 8.00
N TRP A 434 7.39 22.07 8.90
CA TRP A 434 6.69 21.24 9.89
C TRP A 434 5.78 22.09 10.79
N ASN A 435 6.30 23.22 11.28
CA ASN A 435 5.55 24.14 12.13
C ASN A 435 4.46 24.91 11.38
N ARG A 436 4.49 24.95 10.04
CA ARG A 436 3.43 25.54 9.22
C ARG A 436 2.11 24.78 9.34
N THR A 437 2.17 23.45 9.37
CA THR A 437 0.98 22.56 9.29
C THR A 437 0.85 21.59 10.47
N TYR A 438 1.83 21.58 11.38
CA TYR A 438 2.03 20.54 12.40
C TYR A 438 2.21 19.14 11.79
N GLY A 439 2.85 19.06 10.62
CA GLY A 439 3.09 17.80 9.91
C GLY A 439 1.94 17.33 9.00
N ALA A 440 0.92 18.15 8.72
CA ALA A 440 -0.24 17.76 7.91
C ALA A 440 0.01 17.80 6.38
N ASP A 441 1.10 18.43 5.93
CA ASP A 441 1.63 18.26 4.57
C ASP A 441 2.89 17.38 4.53
N HIS A 442 3.17 16.67 5.62
CA HIS A 442 4.23 15.67 5.72
C HIS A 442 3.65 14.28 5.49
N PHE A 443 4.45 13.40 4.90
CA PHE A 443 4.05 12.02 4.65
C PHE A 443 5.19 11.03 4.87
N LEU A 444 4.79 9.79 5.16
CA LEU A 444 5.68 8.64 5.38
C LEU A 444 5.14 7.41 4.66
N VAL A 445 6.02 6.47 4.35
CA VAL A 445 5.67 5.20 3.70
C VAL A 445 6.37 4.09 4.47
N ALA A 446 5.59 3.27 5.17
CA ALA A 446 6.08 2.24 6.09
C ALA A 446 5.27 0.95 5.96
N CYS A 447 5.94 -0.19 5.92
CA CYS A 447 5.34 -1.49 5.63
C CYS A 447 5.50 -2.53 6.74
N HIS A 448 6.31 -2.25 7.77
CA HIS A 448 6.41 -3.13 8.93
C HIS A 448 5.11 -3.15 9.74
N ASP A 449 4.82 -4.31 10.34
CA ASP A 449 3.62 -4.60 11.12
C ASP A 449 3.35 -3.53 12.21
N TRP A 450 4.41 -2.99 12.82
CA TRP A 450 4.34 -2.05 13.95
C TRP A 450 4.25 -0.57 13.55
N ALA A 451 4.40 -0.23 12.27
CA ALA A 451 4.35 1.14 11.76
C ALA A 451 3.10 1.96 12.18
N PRO A 452 1.87 1.38 12.31
CA PRO A 452 0.73 2.11 12.84
C PRO A 452 0.91 2.57 14.28
N SER A 453 1.66 1.81 15.10
CA SER A 453 1.94 2.11 16.51
C SER A 453 3.06 3.15 16.66
N GLU A 454 4.17 2.98 15.94
CA GLU A 454 5.33 3.88 15.94
C GLU A 454 4.93 5.32 15.57
N THR A 455 4.08 5.45 14.54
CA THR A 455 3.64 6.73 14.00
C THR A 455 2.46 7.35 14.76
N LYS A 456 1.79 6.60 15.65
CA LYS A 456 0.48 6.93 16.25
C LYS A 456 0.45 8.22 17.08
N LYS A 457 1.62 8.66 17.57
CA LYS A 457 1.77 9.81 18.47
C LYS A 457 2.36 11.02 17.74
N PHE A 458 3.65 10.97 17.42
CA PHE A 458 4.41 12.15 16.95
C PHE A 458 4.25 12.43 15.45
N MET A 459 3.80 11.43 14.67
CA MET A 459 3.52 11.55 13.23
C MET A 459 2.02 11.37 12.90
N ALA A 460 1.14 11.48 13.91
CA ALA A 460 -0.30 11.23 13.77
C ALA A 460 -0.99 12.09 12.71
N ASN A 461 -0.48 13.33 12.54
CA ASN A 461 -1.01 14.35 11.64
C ASN A 461 -0.61 14.11 10.18
N CYS A 462 0.46 13.34 9.94
CA CYS A 462 1.00 13.10 8.60
C CYS A 462 0.05 12.25 7.75
N ILE A 463 0.23 12.31 6.43
CA ILE A 463 -0.32 11.31 5.50
C ILE A 463 0.52 10.03 5.66
N ARG A 464 -0.07 8.97 6.23
CA ARG A 464 0.65 7.73 6.52
C ARG A 464 0.28 6.67 5.49
N ALA A 465 1.21 6.29 4.61
CA ALA A 465 1.05 5.11 3.78
C ALA A 465 1.54 3.88 4.56
N LEU A 466 0.60 3.01 4.95
CA LEU A 466 0.83 1.90 5.88
C LEU A 466 0.39 0.57 5.26
N CYS A 467 1.24 -0.46 5.31
CA CYS A 467 0.83 -1.81 4.88
C CYS A 467 -0.19 -2.41 5.86
N ASN A 468 0.01 -2.22 7.17
CA ASN A 468 -0.95 -2.60 8.21
C ASN A 468 -2.08 -1.53 8.30
N ALA A 469 -3.07 -1.64 7.42
CA ALA A 469 -4.17 -0.69 7.27
C ALA A 469 -5.48 -1.19 7.92
N ASP A 470 -5.53 -1.19 9.25
CA ASP A 470 -6.73 -1.54 10.04
C ASP A 470 -7.48 -0.29 10.56
N VAL A 471 -8.80 -0.26 10.34
CA VAL A 471 -9.71 0.76 10.88
C VAL A 471 -9.63 0.87 12.41
N LYS A 472 -9.52 -0.26 13.13
CA LYS A 472 -9.48 -0.36 14.60
C LYS A 472 -8.14 0.07 15.19
N GLU A 473 -7.02 -0.22 14.51
CA GLU A 473 -5.69 0.28 14.88
C GLU A 473 -5.60 1.81 14.77
N GLY A 474 -6.41 2.41 13.89
CA GLY A 474 -6.61 3.85 13.78
C GLY A 474 -6.32 4.45 12.42
N PHE A 475 -6.44 3.67 11.33
CA PHE A 475 -6.44 4.19 9.96
C PHE A 475 -7.47 5.31 9.77
N LYS A 476 -7.11 6.36 9.01
CA LYS A 476 -7.97 7.52 8.72
C LYS A 476 -8.27 7.67 7.23
N PHE A 477 -9.48 7.34 6.82
CA PHE A 477 -9.98 7.65 5.48
C PHE A 477 -9.83 9.14 5.16
N GLY A 478 -9.47 9.47 3.91
CA GLY A 478 -9.13 10.83 3.49
C GLY A 478 -7.79 11.36 3.99
N LYS A 479 -7.00 10.58 4.75
CA LYS A 479 -5.66 10.96 5.22
C LYS A 479 -4.60 9.87 5.05
N ASP A 480 -4.79 8.73 5.70
CA ASP A 480 -3.88 7.61 5.58
C ASP A 480 -4.12 6.88 4.24
N VAL A 481 -3.11 6.15 3.76
CA VAL A 481 -3.12 5.40 2.50
C VAL A 481 -2.85 3.93 2.83
N SER A 482 -3.68 3.02 2.31
CA SER A 482 -3.41 1.59 2.42
C SER A 482 -2.36 1.20 1.37
N LEU A 483 -1.18 0.77 1.83
CA LEU A 483 0.01 0.50 1.03
C LEU A 483 0.03 -0.99 0.63
N PRO A 484 0.19 -1.35 -0.66
CA PRO A 484 0.31 -2.75 -1.04
C PRO A 484 1.60 -3.38 -0.50
N GLU A 485 1.50 -4.34 0.41
CA GLU A 485 2.63 -5.20 0.81
C GLU A 485 3.03 -6.11 -0.34
N THR A 486 4.32 -6.12 -0.70
CA THR A 486 4.82 -6.87 -1.85
C THR A 486 6.00 -7.76 -1.47
N TYR A 487 5.83 -9.06 -1.69
CA TYR A 487 6.92 -10.02 -1.48
C TYR A 487 7.90 -10.01 -2.68
N VAL A 488 8.83 -9.05 -2.69
CA VAL A 488 9.85 -8.94 -3.74
C VAL A 488 10.95 -9.97 -3.49
N ARG A 489 11.07 -10.95 -4.39
CA ARG A 489 12.01 -12.08 -4.25
C ARG A 489 13.42 -11.80 -4.78
N LYS A 490 13.56 -10.82 -5.67
CA LYS A 490 14.82 -10.34 -6.25
C LYS A 490 14.64 -8.89 -6.71
N ALA A 491 15.42 -7.95 -6.16
CA ALA A 491 15.32 -6.53 -6.49
C ALA A 491 15.72 -6.21 -7.94
N ALA A 492 16.50 -7.08 -8.58
CA ALA A 492 16.89 -6.96 -9.99
C ALA A 492 15.79 -7.39 -11.00
N ASP A 493 14.75 -8.10 -10.54
CA ASP A 493 13.70 -8.70 -11.39
C ASP A 493 12.38 -8.77 -10.59
N PRO A 494 11.76 -7.62 -10.23
CA PRO A 494 10.57 -7.59 -9.39
C PRO A 494 9.32 -8.16 -10.09
N VAL A 495 9.27 -8.09 -11.43
CA VAL A 495 8.17 -8.63 -12.26
C VAL A 495 8.36 -10.11 -12.63
N ARG A 496 9.28 -10.83 -11.95
CA ARG A 496 9.66 -12.21 -12.31
C ARG A 496 8.48 -13.17 -12.26
N GLY A 497 8.02 -13.58 -13.44
CA GLY A 497 6.99 -14.60 -13.58
C GLY A 497 5.58 -14.11 -13.27
N VAL A 498 5.29 -12.82 -13.50
CA VAL A 498 3.92 -12.26 -13.57
C VAL A 498 2.97 -13.12 -14.42
N GLY A 499 1.68 -13.05 -14.11
CA GLY A 499 0.60 -13.74 -14.81
C GLY A 499 0.40 -15.19 -14.38
N GLY A 500 -0.56 -15.87 -15.00
CA GLY A 500 -0.92 -17.25 -14.67
C GLY A 500 -1.78 -17.89 -15.76
N ARG A 501 -2.37 -19.05 -15.45
CA ARG A 501 -3.13 -19.82 -16.44
C ARG A 501 -4.43 -19.12 -16.82
N ALA A 502 -4.90 -19.35 -18.05
CA ALA A 502 -6.21 -18.89 -18.50
C ALA A 502 -7.34 -19.51 -17.64
N PRO A 503 -8.52 -18.88 -17.53
CA PRO A 503 -9.60 -19.34 -16.65
C PRO A 503 -10.00 -20.82 -16.81
N SER A 504 -10.06 -21.32 -18.05
CA SER A 504 -10.37 -22.73 -18.37
C SER A 504 -9.26 -23.72 -17.99
N LYS A 505 -8.04 -23.23 -17.71
CA LYS A 505 -6.87 -24.02 -17.29
C LYS A 505 -6.59 -23.89 -15.78
N ARG A 506 -7.48 -23.23 -15.01
CA ARG A 506 -7.45 -23.15 -13.54
C ARG A 506 -8.36 -24.23 -12.95
N LYS A 507 -7.75 -25.36 -12.55
CA LYS A 507 -8.48 -26.57 -12.10
C LYS A 507 -8.88 -26.49 -10.62
N THR A 508 -7.99 -26.01 -9.76
CA THR A 508 -8.24 -25.84 -8.32
C THR A 508 -9.24 -24.72 -8.08
N LEU A 509 -10.19 -24.90 -7.15
CA LEU A 509 -11.13 -23.84 -6.78
C LEU A 509 -10.42 -22.77 -5.95
N ALA A 510 -9.87 -23.15 -4.80
CA ALA A 510 -9.22 -22.25 -3.86
C ALA A 510 -7.84 -22.77 -3.44
N PHE A 511 -6.90 -21.86 -3.21
CA PHE A 511 -5.57 -22.19 -2.68
C PHE A 511 -5.15 -21.27 -1.53
N PHE A 512 -4.44 -21.85 -0.56
CA PHE A 512 -3.72 -21.14 0.50
C PHE A 512 -2.44 -21.89 0.87
N ALA A 513 -1.37 -21.15 1.18
CA ALA A 513 -0.24 -21.69 1.92
C ALA A 513 0.49 -20.63 2.76
N GLY A 514 1.16 -21.09 3.82
CA GLY A 514 2.16 -20.33 4.58
C GLY A 514 1.85 -20.21 6.08
N ASN A 515 2.82 -19.73 6.84
CA ASN A 515 2.92 -19.85 8.30
C ASN A 515 1.61 -19.55 9.07
N MET A 516 1.33 -20.39 10.06
CA MET A 516 0.20 -20.31 11.00
C MET A 516 0.34 -19.19 12.06
N HIS A 517 0.78 -18.02 11.62
CA HIS A 517 0.85 -16.81 12.44
C HIS A 517 -0.55 -16.17 12.54
N GLY A 518 -0.93 -15.69 13.73
CA GLY A 518 -2.27 -15.19 14.02
C GLY A 518 -3.34 -16.28 14.19
N TYR A 519 -4.48 -15.92 14.80
CA TYR A 519 -5.53 -16.88 15.16
C TYR A 519 -6.28 -17.46 13.95
N LEU A 520 -6.39 -16.73 12.83
CA LEU A 520 -7.30 -17.08 11.74
C LEU A 520 -6.79 -18.21 10.85
N ARG A 521 -5.47 -18.30 10.65
CA ARG A 521 -4.87 -19.31 9.75
C ARG A 521 -4.99 -20.75 10.29
N PRO A 522 -4.81 -21.02 11.60
CA PRO A 522 -5.22 -22.28 12.21
C PRO A 522 -6.68 -22.64 11.96
N ILE A 523 -7.62 -21.70 12.06
CA ILE A 523 -9.05 -21.95 11.82
C ILE A 523 -9.31 -22.30 10.35
N LEU A 524 -8.71 -21.56 9.40
CA LEU A 524 -8.76 -21.87 7.97
C LEU A 524 -8.25 -23.30 7.68
N LEU A 525 -7.15 -23.70 8.34
CA LEU A 525 -6.58 -25.04 8.20
C LEU A 525 -7.44 -26.13 8.86
N GLN A 526 -8.07 -25.84 10.00
CA GLN A 526 -8.96 -26.77 10.72
C GLN A 526 -10.17 -27.18 9.85
N TYR A 527 -10.78 -26.22 9.15
CA TYR A 527 -11.92 -26.49 8.26
C TYR A 527 -11.51 -27.06 6.90
N TRP A 528 -10.42 -26.58 6.29
CA TRP A 528 -10.12 -26.87 4.87
C TRP A 528 -8.74 -27.49 4.58
N GLY A 529 -7.86 -27.61 5.57
CA GLY A 529 -6.51 -28.17 5.40
C GLY A 529 -6.45 -29.70 5.32
N ASN A 530 -7.57 -30.37 5.60
CA ASN A 530 -7.71 -31.81 5.46
C ASN A 530 -7.84 -32.18 3.98
N LYS A 531 -6.89 -32.97 3.46
CA LYS A 531 -6.66 -33.26 2.03
C LYS A 531 -7.77 -34.06 1.31
N ASN A 532 -8.94 -34.19 1.92
CA ASN A 532 -10.08 -34.95 1.41
C ASN A 532 -10.85 -34.17 0.32
N ASP A 533 -10.63 -32.86 0.21
CA ASP A 533 -11.21 -32.00 -0.82
C ASP A 533 -10.14 -31.57 -1.86
N PRO A 534 -10.14 -32.12 -3.09
CA PRO A 534 -9.15 -31.77 -4.10
C PRO A 534 -9.32 -30.35 -4.67
N ASP A 535 -10.49 -29.72 -4.51
CA ASP A 535 -10.73 -28.35 -4.99
C ASP A 535 -10.14 -27.29 -4.05
N MET A 536 -10.04 -27.62 -2.75
CA MET A 536 -9.61 -26.73 -1.67
C MET A 536 -8.17 -27.02 -1.27
N GLN A 537 -7.20 -26.50 -2.03
CA GLN A 537 -5.77 -26.73 -1.82
C GLN A 537 -5.22 -25.82 -0.71
N ILE A 538 -5.63 -26.08 0.54
CA ILE A 538 -5.28 -25.29 1.72
C ILE A 538 -4.17 -26.01 2.50
N PHE A 539 -3.04 -25.34 2.76
CA PHE A 539 -1.87 -25.93 3.40
C PHE A 539 -1.27 -25.04 4.50
N ALA A 540 -0.72 -25.65 5.55
CA ALA A 540 0.13 -24.93 6.49
C ALA A 540 1.48 -24.58 5.85
N THR A 541 2.22 -25.62 5.45
CA THR A 541 3.54 -25.51 4.82
C THR A 541 3.57 -26.40 3.58
N LEU A 542 3.98 -25.84 2.44
CA LEU A 542 4.24 -26.62 1.23
C LEU A 542 5.63 -27.27 1.27
N PRO A 543 5.84 -28.44 0.63
CA PRO A 543 7.15 -29.03 0.45
C PRO A 543 8.13 -28.04 -0.20
N ARG A 544 9.34 -27.91 0.36
CA ARG A 544 10.37 -26.98 -0.12
C ARG A 544 10.69 -27.27 -1.59
N SER A 545 10.62 -26.25 -2.44
CA SER A 545 10.90 -26.33 -3.88
C SER A 545 11.82 -25.18 -4.32
N LYS A 546 12.72 -25.43 -5.28
CA LYS A 546 13.71 -24.44 -5.74
C LYS A 546 13.01 -23.19 -6.29
N GLY A 547 13.18 -22.06 -5.60
CA GLY A 547 12.52 -20.80 -5.95
C GLY A 547 11.01 -20.76 -5.66
N ASN A 548 10.52 -21.59 -4.73
CA ASN A 548 9.11 -21.73 -4.34
C ASN A 548 8.14 -22.03 -5.50
N ARG A 549 8.62 -22.80 -6.50
CA ARG A 549 7.86 -23.19 -7.71
C ARG A 549 6.49 -23.78 -7.40
N ASN A 550 6.37 -24.62 -6.37
CA ASN A 550 5.12 -25.30 -6.03
C ASN A 550 4.03 -24.28 -5.65
N TYR A 551 4.36 -23.30 -4.80
CA TYR A 551 3.45 -22.21 -4.43
C TYR A 551 3.03 -21.39 -5.64
N ILE A 552 3.98 -21.02 -6.49
CA ILE A 552 3.74 -20.22 -7.71
C ILE A 552 2.79 -20.96 -8.66
N GLU A 553 2.99 -22.26 -8.89
CA GLU A 553 2.10 -23.02 -9.78
C GLU A 553 0.68 -23.16 -9.22
N TYR A 554 0.51 -23.34 -7.90
CA TYR A 554 -0.82 -23.30 -7.28
C TYR A 554 -1.52 -21.94 -7.45
N MET A 555 -0.81 -20.82 -7.20
CA MET A 555 -1.36 -19.46 -7.42
C MET A 555 -1.73 -19.22 -8.91
N LYS A 556 -0.93 -19.78 -9.83
CA LYS A 556 -1.20 -19.71 -11.28
C LYS A 556 -2.31 -20.67 -11.75
N SER A 557 -2.67 -21.71 -10.98
CA SER A 557 -3.63 -22.75 -11.38
C SER A 557 -4.94 -22.79 -10.58
N SER A 558 -5.10 -21.96 -9.57
CA SER A 558 -6.31 -21.86 -8.75
C SER A 558 -7.23 -20.77 -9.27
N LYS A 559 -8.55 -20.94 -9.16
CA LYS A 559 -9.52 -19.90 -9.53
C LYS A 559 -9.43 -18.73 -8.56
N TYR A 560 -9.44 -19.06 -7.27
CA TYR A 560 -9.41 -18.16 -6.12
C TYR A 560 -8.16 -18.40 -5.26
N CYS A 561 -7.63 -17.35 -4.65
CA CYS A 561 -6.46 -17.42 -3.77
C CYS A 561 -6.75 -16.72 -2.44
N ILE A 562 -6.68 -17.47 -1.35
CA ILE A 562 -7.12 -17.02 -0.03
C ILE A 562 -6.05 -16.11 0.59
N CYS A 563 -6.48 -14.94 1.02
CA CYS A 563 -5.69 -13.88 1.62
C CYS A 563 -6.16 -13.70 3.07
N ALA A 564 -5.85 -14.67 3.92
CA ALA A 564 -6.17 -14.65 5.35
C ALA A 564 -5.13 -13.84 6.15
N ARG A 565 -5.61 -13.01 7.09
CA ARG A 565 -4.77 -12.21 8.01
C ARG A 565 -3.76 -13.06 8.79
N GLY A 566 -2.71 -12.40 9.25
CA GLY A 566 -1.70 -12.96 10.16
C GLY A 566 -1.97 -12.53 11.59
N TYR A 567 -0.92 -12.08 12.29
CA TYR A 567 -1.09 -11.19 13.44
C TYR A 567 -1.79 -9.90 12.99
N GLU A 568 -1.29 -9.31 11.91
CA GLU A 568 -1.87 -8.13 11.26
C GLU A 568 -2.91 -8.46 10.20
N VAL A 569 -3.80 -7.51 9.90
CA VAL A 569 -4.90 -7.65 8.92
C VAL A 569 -4.41 -7.88 7.48
N ASN A 570 -3.23 -7.36 7.18
CA ASN A 570 -2.65 -7.36 5.84
C ASN A 570 -1.91 -8.68 5.50
N SER A 571 -1.63 -8.91 4.22
CA SER A 571 -0.94 -10.11 3.72
C SER A 571 -0.38 -9.89 2.32
N PRO A 572 0.86 -10.31 2.00
CA PRO A 572 1.45 -10.10 0.69
C PRO A 572 0.76 -10.96 -0.38
N ARG A 573 -0.03 -11.95 0.07
CA ARG A 573 -0.90 -12.80 -0.75
C ARG A 573 -1.93 -11.99 -1.53
N VAL A 574 -2.38 -10.83 -1.03
CA VAL A 574 -3.31 -9.95 -1.76
C VAL A 574 -2.67 -9.51 -3.08
N VAL A 575 -1.40 -9.06 -3.03
CA VAL A 575 -0.65 -8.67 -4.22
C VAL A 575 -0.18 -9.89 -5.01
N GLU A 576 0.31 -10.96 -4.37
CA GLU A 576 0.71 -12.18 -5.09
C GLU A 576 -0.47 -12.81 -5.87
N ALA A 577 -1.70 -12.80 -5.34
CA ALA A 577 -2.88 -13.26 -6.06
C ALA A 577 -3.10 -12.45 -7.34
N ILE A 578 -3.08 -11.12 -7.24
CA ILE A 578 -3.19 -10.21 -8.38
C ILE A 578 -2.03 -10.44 -9.37
N PHE A 579 -0.80 -10.55 -8.89
CA PHE A 579 0.43 -10.81 -9.67
C PHE A 579 0.35 -12.12 -10.47
N TYR A 580 -0.20 -13.20 -9.90
CA TYR A 580 -0.42 -14.48 -10.60
C TYR A 580 -1.77 -14.59 -11.32
N GLY A 581 -2.56 -13.50 -11.38
CA GLY A 581 -3.87 -13.47 -12.06
C GLY A 581 -4.94 -14.34 -11.40
N CYS A 582 -4.79 -14.65 -10.12
CA CYS A 582 -5.76 -15.37 -9.31
C CYS A 582 -6.75 -14.37 -8.71
N VAL A 583 -8.03 -14.74 -8.55
CA VAL A 583 -8.99 -13.84 -7.89
C VAL A 583 -8.71 -13.84 -6.38
N PRO A 584 -8.33 -12.71 -5.77
CA PRO A 584 -8.06 -12.65 -4.33
C PRO A 584 -9.37 -12.84 -3.55
N VAL A 585 -9.31 -13.67 -2.51
CA VAL A 585 -10.37 -13.83 -1.51
C VAL A 585 -9.83 -13.30 -0.19
N ILE A 586 -10.24 -12.10 0.16
CA ILE A 586 -9.79 -11.40 1.38
C ILE A 586 -10.59 -11.96 2.55
N ILE A 587 -9.89 -12.53 3.53
CA ILE A 587 -10.45 -12.98 4.81
C ILE A 587 -9.67 -12.28 5.92
N SER A 588 -10.01 -11.02 6.11
CA SER A 588 -9.59 -10.20 7.24
C SER A 588 -10.65 -9.12 7.42
N ASP A 589 -11.34 -9.17 8.55
CA ASP A 589 -12.22 -8.12 8.98
C ASP A 589 -11.39 -6.85 9.25
N ASN A 590 -11.99 -5.66 9.10
CA ASN A 590 -11.37 -4.35 9.31
C ASN A 590 -10.20 -3.96 8.37
N PHE A 591 -9.74 -4.84 7.47
CA PHE A 591 -8.69 -4.52 6.49
C PHE A 591 -9.15 -3.51 5.44
N VAL A 592 -8.52 -2.34 5.39
CA VAL A 592 -8.68 -1.38 4.29
C VAL A 592 -7.80 -1.84 3.13
N PRO A 593 -8.37 -2.31 1.99
CA PRO A 593 -7.56 -2.83 0.90
C PRO A 593 -6.86 -1.68 0.14
N PRO A 594 -5.67 -1.91 -0.47
CA PRO A 594 -4.88 -0.82 -1.03
C PRO A 594 -5.55 -0.01 -2.14
N PHE A 595 -5.32 1.30 -2.16
CA PHE A 595 -5.95 2.24 -3.09
C PHE A 595 -7.50 2.21 -3.04
N LEU A 596 -8.11 1.93 -1.88
CA LEU A 596 -9.58 1.84 -1.73
C LEU A 596 -10.30 3.07 -2.30
N GLU A 597 -9.73 4.26 -2.15
CA GLU A 597 -10.28 5.52 -2.65
C GLU A 597 -10.33 5.61 -4.19
N THR A 598 -9.42 4.90 -4.87
CA THR A 598 -9.29 4.88 -6.32
C THR A 598 -10.02 3.68 -6.96
N LEU A 599 -9.80 2.48 -6.40
CA LEU A 599 -10.20 1.20 -7.00
C LEU A 599 -11.50 0.64 -6.42
N ASN A 600 -12.35 0.15 -7.31
CA ASN A 600 -13.52 -0.67 -6.99
C ASN A 600 -13.07 -2.13 -6.79
N TRP A 601 -12.70 -2.49 -5.56
CA TRP A 601 -12.22 -3.83 -5.21
C TRP A 601 -13.26 -4.94 -5.43
N GLU A 602 -14.54 -4.68 -5.14
CA GLU A 602 -15.66 -5.63 -5.38
C GLU A 602 -15.82 -5.99 -6.85
N SER A 603 -15.25 -5.19 -7.76
CA SER A 603 -15.24 -5.50 -9.18
C SER A 603 -14.32 -6.69 -9.54
N PHE A 604 -13.28 -6.98 -8.74
CA PHE A 604 -12.23 -7.96 -9.05
C PHE A 604 -11.79 -8.89 -7.89
N ALA A 605 -12.24 -8.65 -6.67
CA ALA A 605 -11.93 -9.42 -5.46
C ALA A 605 -13.21 -9.96 -4.79
N VAL A 606 -13.05 -10.97 -3.94
CA VAL A 606 -14.11 -11.49 -3.06
C VAL A 606 -13.72 -11.17 -1.63
N PHE A 607 -14.67 -10.68 -0.82
CA PHE A 607 -14.51 -10.47 0.62
C PHE A 607 -15.37 -11.48 1.35
N VAL A 608 -14.81 -12.14 2.36
CA VAL A 608 -15.50 -13.12 3.20
C VAL A 608 -15.18 -12.79 4.66
N ALA A 609 -16.21 -12.61 5.50
CA ALA A 609 -15.99 -12.31 6.91
C ALA A 609 -15.39 -13.52 7.63
N GLU A 610 -14.63 -13.28 8.70
CA GLU A 610 -13.81 -14.33 9.34
C GLU A 610 -14.66 -15.48 9.90
N LYS A 611 -15.83 -15.15 10.44
CA LYS A 611 -16.85 -16.10 10.91
C LYS A 611 -17.38 -17.06 9.82
N ASP A 612 -17.27 -16.70 8.54
CA ASP A 612 -17.85 -17.43 7.42
C ASP A 612 -16.86 -18.42 6.77
N ILE A 613 -15.64 -18.55 7.32
CA ILE A 613 -14.67 -19.61 6.96
C ILE A 613 -15.30 -21.02 6.87
N PRO A 614 -16.17 -21.47 7.80
CA PRO A 614 -16.79 -22.81 7.71
C PRO A 614 -17.64 -23.02 6.45
N ASN A 615 -18.08 -21.94 5.79
CA ASN A 615 -18.92 -21.96 4.59
C ASN A 615 -18.15 -21.59 3.30
N LEU A 616 -16.82 -21.40 3.38
CA LEU A 616 -15.99 -20.82 2.33
C LEU A 616 -16.15 -21.49 0.95
N LYS A 617 -16.16 -22.83 0.86
CA LYS A 617 -16.34 -23.52 -0.43
C LYS A 617 -17.69 -23.20 -1.07
N ASN A 618 -18.77 -23.15 -0.29
CA ASN A 618 -20.11 -22.84 -0.80
C ASN A 618 -20.20 -21.39 -1.29
N ILE A 619 -19.56 -20.45 -0.58
CA ILE A 619 -19.45 -19.04 -0.99
C ILE A 619 -18.69 -18.92 -2.32
N LEU A 620 -17.60 -19.67 -2.52
CA LEU A 620 -16.83 -19.62 -3.77
C LEU A 620 -17.49 -20.36 -4.94
N LEU A 621 -18.35 -21.35 -4.66
CA LEU A 621 -19.14 -22.07 -5.66
C LEU A 621 -20.44 -21.33 -6.05
N SER A 622 -21.03 -20.52 -5.17
CA SER A 622 -22.24 -19.75 -5.49
C SER A 622 -21.99 -18.60 -6.48
N ILE A 623 -20.74 -18.14 -6.60
CA ILE A 623 -20.31 -17.12 -7.56
C ILE A 623 -20.47 -17.67 -9.00
N PRO A 624 -21.36 -17.10 -9.84
CA PRO A 624 -21.60 -17.64 -11.18
C PRO A 624 -20.34 -17.59 -12.06
N GLN A 625 -20.15 -18.60 -12.89
CA GLN A 625 -18.97 -18.75 -13.76
C GLN A 625 -18.73 -17.51 -14.68
N LYS A 626 -19.79 -16.82 -15.11
CA LYS A 626 -19.74 -15.54 -15.84
C LYS A 626 -19.18 -14.39 -15.00
N THR A 627 -19.52 -14.33 -13.71
CA THR A 627 -18.98 -13.37 -12.75
C THR A 627 -17.51 -13.67 -12.45
N TYR A 628 -17.15 -14.94 -12.24
CA TYR A 628 -15.76 -15.36 -12.09
C TYR A 628 -14.88 -14.95 -13.28
N PHE A 629 -15.32 -15.21 -14.53
CA PHE A 629 -14.57 -14.79 -15.73
C PHE A 629 -14.38 -13.27 -15.79
N ARG A 630 -15.40 -12.49 -15.43
CA ARG A 630 -15.33 -11.02 -15.35
C ARG A 630 -14.34 -10.54 -14.28
N MET A 631 -14.32 -11.17 -13.11
CA MET A 631 -13.34 -10.87 -12.06
C MET A 631 -11.91 -11.21 -12.51
N HIS A 632 -11.65 -12.42 -13.03
CA HIS A 632 -10.32 -12.81 -13.52
C HIS A 632 -9.81 -11.86 -14.62
N MET A 633 -10.67 -11.45 -15.57
CA MET A 633 -10.32 -10.48 -16.60
C MET A 633 -9.96 -9.11 -16.00
N ARG A 634 -10.72 -8.64 -14.99
CA ARG A 634 -10.42 -7.42 -14.25
C ARG A 634 -9.13 -7.52 -13.43
N VAL A 635 -8.86 -8.63 -12.74
CA VAL A 635 -7.57 -8.88 -12.07
C VAL A 635 -6.41 -8.76 -13.06
N ARG A 636 -6.53 -9.34 -14.26
CA ARG A 636 -5.51 -9.24 -15.32
C ARG A 636 -5.32 -7.83 -15.88
N LYS A 637 -6.29 -6.92 -15.71
CA LYS A 637 -6.16 -5.49 -16.04
C LYS A 637 -5.62 -4.66 -14.88
N VAL A 638 -6.13 -4.87 -13.65
CA VAL A 638 -5.68 -4.14 -12.46
C VAL A 638 -4.23 -4.47 -12.08
N GLN A 639 -3.74 -5.64 -12.52
CA GLN A 639 -2.38 -6.15 -12.32
C GLN A 639 -1.28 -5.10 -12.49
N GLN A 640 -1.37 -4.20 -13.48
CA GLN A 640 -0.38 -3.15 -13.72
C GLN A 640 -0.13 -2.23 -12.50
N HIS A 641 -1.18 -1.93 -11.74
CA HIS A 641 -1.15 -1.05 -10.55
C HIS A 641 -0.45 -1.68 -9.33
N PHE A 642 -0.05 -2.95 -9.44
CA PHE A 642 0.57 -3.74 -8.38
C PHE A 642 1.94 -4.32 -8.80
N LEU A 643 2.57 -3.74 -9.83
CA LEU A 643 3.93 -4.10 -10.27
C LEU A 643 4.92 -2.97 -9.95
N TRP A 644 6.05 -3.32 -9.35
CA TRP A 644 7.23 -2.46 -9.26
C TRP A 644 8.08 -2.55 -10.52
N HIS A 645 8.62 -1.42 -10.97
CA HIS A 645 9.59 -1.37 -12.07
C HIS A 645 10.88 -0.65 -11.63
N PRO A 646 12.07 -1.10 -12.07
CA PRO A 646 13.34 -0.40 -11.81
C PRO A 646 13.41 1.04 -12.37
N GLN A 647 12.59 1.34 -13.37
CA GLN A 647 12.26 2.67 -13.85
C GLN A 647 10.72 2.77 -13.82
N PRO A 648 10.11 3.69 -13.05
CA PRO A 648 8.66 3.73 -12.90
C PRO A 648 7.94 3.97 -14.23
N VAL A 649 6.82 3.29 -14.45
CA VAL A 649 5.97 3.48 -15.66
C VAL A 649 4.57 3.93 -15.28
N LYS A 650 3.87 4.59 -16.21
CA LYS A 650 2.57 5.22 -15.97
C LYS A 650 1.55 4.23 -15.35
N TYR A 651 0.93 4.66 -14.26
CA TYR A 651 0.01 3.89 -13.41
C TYR A 651 0.58 2.64 -12.72
N ASP A 652 1.90 2.45 -12.62
CA ASP A 652 2.49 1.35 -11.86
C ASP A 652 2.42 1.57 -10.34
N LEU A 653 2.90 0.60 -9.56
CA LEU A 653 2.77 0.60 -8.10
C LEU A 653 3.40 1.84 -7.45
N PHE A 654 4.52 2.35 -7.97
CA PHE A 654 5.12 3.60 -7.49
C PHE A 654 4.17 4.78 -7.69
N HIS A 655 3.67 4.97 -8.91
CA HIS A 655 2.79 6.08 -9.23
C HIS A 655 1.42 5.98 -8.56
N MET A 656 0.90 4.78 -8.31
CA MET A 656 -0.37 4.58 -7.61
C MET A 656 -0.27 4.96 -6.12
N ILE A 657 0.83 4.59 -5.44
CA ILE A 657 1.09 5.03 -4.05
C ILE A 657 1.24 6.56 -4.01
N LEU A 658 2.02 7.12 -4.93
CA LEU A 658 2.22 8.57 -5.05
C LEU A 658 0.90 9.31 -5.30
N HIS A 659 0.04 8.75 -6.16
CA HIS A 659 -1.29 9.30 -6.46
C HIS A 659 -2.21 9.32 -5.24
N SER A 660 -2.28 8.24 -4.45
CA SER A 660 -3.14 8.23 -3.25
C SER A 660 -2.67 9.24 -2.18
N ILE A 661 -1.34 9.44 -2.05
CA ILE A 661 -0.75 10.47 -1.18
C ILE A 661 -1.11 11.88 -1.68
N TRP A 662 -0.96 12.13 -3.00
CA TRP A 662 -1.37 13.38 -3.66
C TRP A 662 -2.86 13.67 -3.50
N TYR A 663 -3.72 12.69 -3.78
CA TYR A 663 -5.18 12.81 -3.69
C TYR A 663 -5.62 13.19 -2.28
N ASN A 664 -5.10 12.49 -1.25
CA ASN A 664 -5.39 12.84 0.14
C ASN A 664 -4.93 14.28 0.48
N ARG A 665 -3.73 14.71 0.03
CA ARG A 665 -3.24 16.09 0.24
C ARG A 665 -4.12 17.14 -0.43
N VAL A 666 -4.60 16.89 -1.65
CA VAL A 666 -5.50 17.79 -2.39
C VAL A 666 -6.84 17.92 -1.66
N PHE A 667 -7.47 16.81 -1.27
CA PHE A 667 -8.80 16.84 -0.65
C PHE A 667 -8.80 17.28 0.83
N GLN A 668 -7.65 17.28 1.50
CA GLN A 668 -7.42 17.96 2.78
C GLN A 668 -7.24 19.48 2.66
N SER A 669 -6.93 20.00 1.46
CA SER A 669 -6.84 21.45 1.26
C SER A 669 -8.23 22.09 1.30
N ARG A 670 -8.30 23.28 1.92
CA ARG A 670 -9.46 24.15 2.00
C ARG A 670 -9.00 25.61 1.88
N PRO A 671 -9.85 26.51 1.35
CA PRO A 671 -9.56 27.93 1.36
C PRO A 671 -9.60 28.48 2.79
N ARG A 672 -8.97 29.64 3.00
CA ARG A 672 -9.13 30.46 4.21
C ARG A 672 -10.40 31.31 4.12
#